data_AF-S7RZ49-F1
#
_entry.id   AF-S7RZ49-F1
#
_cell.length_a   1.000
_cell.length_b   1.000
_cell.length_c   1.000
_cell.angle_alpha   90.00
_cell.angle_beta   90.00
_cell.angle_gamma   90.00
#
_symmetry.space_group_name_H-M   'P 1'
#
loop_
_entity.id
_entity.type
_entity.pdbx_description
1 polymer ?
#
loop_
_entity_poly.entity_id
_entity_poly.type
_entity_poly.pdbx_seq_one_letter_code
_entity_poly.pdbx_strand_id
1 'polypeptide(L)'
;MSYYHGTIPGSPPAVPCPSLPPRHPYLARGPPSPPRIPPRPSASPHPPAHSRPPVPPRPTVPPRPPRPPRDQEPSPPARQSSRSRRICPKGIYVDWCTWYNIDSVPGFNICEECYTSHVQRTAFGDRFKPRPGTQPGMLTCCDFNRPRMLQVWDEAVSARNLDVALSYMARRVKIPACHGLQGVKGGQGLKWYSNHDLAEFVACEACYEDIVCSTSFAAYFTLNLHQHAPGDTWVCDIAHPCFGTALTEYSRQGYWRGFVDIWRLRQSIPGCPGDGLQSATARKWFKPRSYIPDAYVCDACYHDHIVFSGWADLFEPVQTSFMSHATQQWKCCLAISKIKLTWDVMLEEKLPFQVWWEATRVVATTAACTAEGVEYDGWYVLAEGCENFDICPGCFYCWVRPWPSFAQKFKLRRYPPGSARICDFTDGAPRAREFRVKFARAVDMDDYCVFADYVKVKANMPICRGSTAVTNSRWWGIPGAFTACEECYTDVAKGTALDNEITARAEFVEKGCMCELYSPRMRALWKEACEKRDITLFTTFAQHRRQVYEATVPRCQFIVALTKARASIKTTNLIASSMVMGGDRIVGASMTGHHAHYGNSSVGYGWNTMAGAHAAQQSQAAMGMSIVSGGEMMEVAQLEAMWKQVE
;
A
#
# COMPACT_ATOMS: atom_id res chain seq x y z
N MET A 1 45.13 20.51 15.30
CA MET A 1 46.52 20.11 14.98
C MET A 1 46.62 19.91 13.48
N SER A 2 47.46 20.75 12.88
CA SER A 2 48.18 20.68 11.60
C SER A 2 47.52 20.14 10.32
N TYR A 3 47.49 21.07 9.35
CA TYR A 3 47.29 20.98 7.91
C TYR A 3 48.10 19.90 7.18
N TYR A 4 47.52 19.36 6.10
CA TYR A 4 48.25 19.04 4.86
C TYR A 4 47.35 19.25 3.63
N HIS A 5 47.81 20.12 2.73
CA HIS A 5 47.29 20.33 1.38
C HIS A 5 47.75 19.18 0.47
N GLY A 6 46.86 18.69 -0.39
CA GLY A 6 47.16 17.75 -1.47
C GLY A 6 46.33 18.05 -2.70
N THR A 7 47.00 18.17 -3.84
CA THR A 7 46.60 18.64 -5.17
C THR A 7 45.50 17.84 -5.87
N ILE A 8 44.71 18.56 -6.68
CA ILE A 8 43.67 18.07 -7.61
C ILE A 8 44.32 17.34 -8.81
N PRO A 9 43.84 16.14 -9.19
CA PRO A 9 43.99 15.61 -10.54
C PRO A 9 42.68 15.79 -11.34
N GLY A 10 42.83 16.24 -12.58
CA GLY A 10 41.75 16.67 -13.47
C GLY A 10 40.71 15.61 -13.84
N SER A 11 39.53 16.13 -14.19
CA SER A 11 38.37 15.38 -14.67
C SER A 11 38.71 14.46 -15.85
N PRO A 12 38.32 13.17 -15.81
CA PRO A 12 38.37 12.32 -17.00
C PRO A 12 37.29 12.77 -18.01
N PRO A 13 37.53 12.59 -19.33
CA PRO A 13 36.59 13.02 -20.36
C PRO A 13 35.28 12.23 -20.28
N ALA A 14 34.19 12.89 -20.63
CA ALA A 14 32.85 12.30 -20.68
C ALA A 14 32.82 11.08 -21.61
N VAL A 15 32.56 9.91 -21.03
CA VAL A 15 32.28 8.68 -21.79
C VAL A 15 30.86 8.79 -22.37
N PRO A 16 30.66 8.69 -23.69
CA PRO A 16 29.33 8.67 -24.27
C PRO A 16 28.57 7.43 -23.76
N CYS A 17 27.29 7.59 -23.44
CA CYS A 17 26.40 6.45 -23.18
C CYS A 17 26.53 5.42 -24.32
N PRO A 18 26.68 4.12 -24.04
CA PRO A 18 26.55 3.11 -25.08
C PRO A 18 25.13 3.18 -25.61
N SER A 19 25.01 3.53 -26.89
CA SER A 19 23.77 3.38 -27.64
C SER A 19 23.32 1.93 -27.56
N LEU A 20 22.04 1.73 -27.25
CA LEU A 20 21.37 0.45 -27.45
C LEU A 20 21.66 -0.04 -28.88
N PRO A 21 21.90 -1.34 -29.10
CA PRO A 21 22.02 -1.86 -30.44
C PRO A 21 20.73 -1.54 -31.21
N PRO A 22 20.83 -1.14 -32.49
CA PRO A 22 19.64 -0.89 -33.30
C PRO A 22 18.81 -2.16 -33.35
N ARG A 23 17.53 -2.08 -32.96
CA ARG A 23 16.56 -3.12 -33.31
C ARG A 23 16.48 -3.19 -34.82
N HIS A 24 17.01 -4.27 -35.41
CA HIS A 24 16.72 -4.60 -36.79
C HIS A 24 15.20 -4.79 -36.97
N PRO A 25 14.63 -4.39 -38.11
CA PRO A 25 13.19 -4.23 -38.28
C PRO A 25 12.52 -5.59 -38.52
N TYR A 26 12.33 -6.37 -37.47
CA TYR A 26 11.49 -7.58 -37.53
C TYR A 26 10.46 -7.68 -36.40
N LEU A 27 10.33 -6.65 -35.55
CA LEU A 27 9.22 -6.52 -34.61
C LEU A 27 8.25 -5.41 -35.05
N ALA A 28 7.78 -5.53 -36.28
CA ALA A 28 6.58 -4.86 -36.76
C ALA A 28 5.80 -5.85 -37.64
N ARG A 29 5.23 -6.88 -37.02
CA ARG A 29 4.08 -7.59 -37.61
C ARG A 29 2.94 -7.46 -36.62
N GLY A 30 2.07 -6.48 -36.87
CA GLY A 30 0.71 -6.51 -36.35
C GLY A 30 -0.01 -7.78 -36.81
N PRO A 31 -1.15 -8.12 -36.19
CA PRO A 31 -1.95 -9.26 -36.62
C PRO A 31 -2.31 -9.10 -38.12
N PRO A 32 -2.34 -10.19 -38.90
CA PRO A 32 -2.70 -10.11 -40.31
C PRO A 32 -4.12 -9.56 -40.44
N SER A 33 -4.28 -8.56 -41.30
CA SER A 33 -5.59 -8.03 -41.67
C SER A 33 -6.45 -9.13 -42.31
N PRO A 34 -7.77 -9.18 -42.07
CA PRO A 34 -8.64 -10.08 -42.81
C PRO A 34 -8.63 -9.74 -44.30
N PRO A 35 -8.76 -10.72 -45.20
CA PRO A 35 -8.66 -10.48 -46.65
C PRO A 35 -9.74 -9.51 -47.13
N ARG A 36 -9.30 -8.51 -47.91
CA ARG A 36 -10.16 -7.54 -48.62
C ARG A 36 -11.00 -8.28 -49.66
N ILE A 37 -12.31 -8.23 -49.49
CA ILE A 37 -13.30 -8.57 -50.51
C ILE A 37 -13.24 -7.47 -51.60
N PRO A 38 -13.16 -7.82 -52.89
CA PRO A 38 -13.14 -6.83 -53.97
C PRO A 38 -14.48 -6.08 -54.08
N PRO A 39 -14.49 -4.82 -54.57
CA PRO A 39 -15.67 -3.99 -54.59
C PRO A 39 -16.71 -4.52 -55.57
N ARG A 40 -17.96 -4.61 -55.11
CA ARG A 40 -19.11 -4.95 -55.92
C ARG A 40 -19.56 -3.71 -56.71
N PRO A 41 -19.74 -3.78 -58.04
CA PRO A 41 -20.38 -2.71 -58.80
C PRO A 41 -21.90 -2.71 -58.54
N SER A 42 -22.47 -1.52 -58.45
CA SER A 42 -23.90 -1.25 -58.27
C SER A 42 -24.68 -1.23 -59.60
N ALA A 43 -25.84 -1.90 -59.61
CA ALA A 43 -27.09 -1.72 -60.40
C ALA A 43 -27.01 -1.62 -61.95
N SER A 44 -27.74 -2.38 -62.78
CA SER A 44 -29.21 -2.59 -62.94
C SER A 44 -29.44 -3.61 -64.11
N PRO A 45 -30.66 -3.86 -64.68
CA PRO A 45 -32.01 -4.14 -64.18
C PRO A 45 -32.53 -5.57 -64.58
N HIS A 46 -33.72 -5.94 -64.08
CA HIS A 46 -34.43 -7.23 -64.27
C HIS A 46 -34.68 -7.70 -65.72
N PRO A 47 -34.87 -9.04 -65.91
CA PRO A 47 -36.01 -9.57 -66.67
C PRO A 47 -36.74 -10.74 -65.94
N PRO A 48 -37.90 -11.23 -66.42
CA PRO A 48 -39.07 -11.50 -65.58
C PRO A 48 -39.26 -12.94 -65.10
N ALA A 49 -40.28 -13.05 -64.25
CA ALA A 49 -40.81 -14.18 -63.50
C ALA A 49 -40.98 -15.51 -64.26
N HIS A 50 -40.64 -16.60 -63.57
CA HIS A 50 -41.36 -17.87 -63.70
C HIS A 50 -41.74 -18.43 -62.32
N SER A 51 -43.00 -18.85 -62.27
CA SER A 51 -43.86 -19.26 -61.17
C SER A 51 -43.38 -20.53 -60.44
N ARG A 52 -43.49 -20.51 -59.10
CA ARG A 52 -43.51 -21.73 -58.27
C ARG A 52 -44.89 -21.92 -57.63
N PRO A 53 -45.41 -23.16 -57.56
CA PRO A 53 -46.78 -23.46 -57.15
C PRO A 53 -46.98 -23.36 -55.62
N PRO A 54 -48.24 -23.24 -55.14
CA PRO A 54 -48.56 -22.95 -53.75
C PRO A 54 -48.47 -24.19 -52.86
N VAL A 55 -47.92 -24.01 -51.65
CA VAL A 55 -47.91 -24.99 -50.57
C VAL A 55 -49.24 -24.89 -49.79
N PRO A 56 -49.91 -26.02 -49.46
CA PRO A 56 -51.22 -26.01 -48.81
C PRO A 56 -51.15 -25.58 -47.32
N PRO A 57 -52.24 -24.99 -46.78
CA PRO A 57 -52.28 -24.50 -45.40
C PRO A 57 -52.42 -25.64 -44.39
N ARG A 58 -51.69 -25.54 -43.27
CA ARG A 58 -51.74 -26.48 -42.15
C ARG A 58 -52.91 -26.12 -41.20
N PRO A 59 -53.63 -27.09 -40.61
CA PRO A 59 -54.83 -26.82 -39.79
C PRO A 59 -54.51 -26.15 -38.45
N THR A 60 -55.33 -25.18 -38.08
CA THR A 60 -55.38 -24.52 -36.77
C THR A 60 -55.97 -25.46 -35.70
N VAL A 61 -55.22 -25.69 -34.63
CA VAL A 61 -55.68 -26.42 -33.44
C VAL A 61 -56.19 -25.40 -32.40
N PRO A 62 -57.37 -25.59 -31.78
CA PRO A 62 -57.92 -24.66 -30.79
C PRO A 62 -57.17 -24.73 -29.44
N PRO A 63 -57.18 -23.64 -28.64
CA PRO A 63 -56.47 -23.58 -27.38
C PRO A 63 -57.15 -24.42 -26.29
N ARG A 64 -56.34 -25.10 -25.48
CA ARG A 64 -56.77 -25.95 -24.37
C ARG A 64 -57.04 -25.13 -23.11
N PRO A 65 -58.07 -25.44 -22.28
CA PRO A 65 -58.37 -24.69 -21.07
C PRO A 65 -57.30 -24.86 -19.97
N PRO A 66 -57.17 -23.88 -19.05
CA PRO A 66 -56.12 -23.87 -18.03
C PRO A 66 -56.37 -24.90 -16.93
N ARG A 67 -55.30 -25.55 -16.45
CA ARG A 67 -55.31 -26.43 -15.27
C ARG A 67 -55.27 -25.60 -13.97
N PRO A 68 -55.90 -26.09 -12.88
CA PRO A 68 -55.87 -25.41 -11.59
C PRO A 68 -54.47 -25.45 -10.94
N PRO A 69 -54.17 -24.52 -10.01
CA PRO A 69 -52.83 -24.36 -9.46
C PRO A 69 -52.49 -25.53 -8.54
N ARG A 70 -51.28 -26.06 -8.70
CA ARG A 70 -50.67 -27.02 -7.78
C ARG A 70 -49.78 -26.21 -6.83
N ASP A 71 -49.99 -26.37 -5.54
CA ASP A 71 -49.26 -25.68 -4.48
C ASP A 71 -47.74 -25.78 -4.71
N GLN A 72 -47.09 -24.63 -4.85
CA GLN A 72 -45.64 -24.52 -4.94
C GLN A 72 -45.09 -24.46 -3.52
N GLU A 73 -44.43 -25.54 -3.09
CA GLU A 73 -43.35 -25.44 -2.11
C GLU A 73 -42.31 -24.41 -2.62
N PRO A 74 -41.71 -23.59 -1.74
CA PRO A 74 -40.73 -22.61 -2.14
C PRO A 74 -39.52 -23.33 -2.74
N SER A 75 -39.30 -23.12 -4.03
CA SER A 75 -38.07 -23.54 -4.68
C SER A 75 -36.88 -22.82 -4.01
N PRO A 76 -35.78 -23.53 -3.68
CA PRO A 76 -34.59 -22.87 -3.17
C PRO A 76 -34.09 -21.85 -4.19
N PRO A 77 -33.57 -20.70 -3.76
CA PRO A 77 -33.18 -19.64 -4.68
C PRO A 77 -32.16 -20.17 -5.67
N ALA A 78 -32.47 -19.99 -6.96
CA ALA A 78 -31.58 -20.29 -8.06
C ALA A 78 -30.22 -19.63 -7.77
N ARG A 79 -29.23 -20.47 -7.48
CA ARG A 79 -27.83 -20.08 -7.31
C ARG A 79 -27.39 -19.51 -8.66
N GLN A 80 -27.47 -18.19 -8.82
CA GLN A 80 -26.85 -17.48 -9.92
C GLN A 80 -25.34 -17.70 -9.79
N SER A 81 -24.83 -18.77 -10.41
CA SER A 81 -23.40 -19.01 -10.50
C SER A 81 -22.82 -18.18 -11.65
N SER A 82 -22.89 -16.86 -11.54
CA SER A 82 -21.84 -16.03 -12.10
C SER A 82 -20.64 -16.20 -11.18
N ARG A 83 -19.87 -17.29 -11.34
CA ARG A 83 -18.56 -17.38 -10.67
C ARG A 83 -17.68 -16.32 -11.31
N SER A 84 -17.70 -15.15 -10.68
CA SER A 84 -16.75 -14.08 -10.88
C SER A 84 -15.32 -14.65 -10.82
N ARG A 85 -14.49 -14.24 -11.79
CA ARG A 85 -13.14 -14.78 -11.97
C ARG A 85 -12.25 -14.17 -10.89
N ARG A 86 -11.90 -14.97 -9.88
CA ARG A 86 -11.01 -14.54 -8.80
C ARG A 86 -9.59 -14.35 -9.33
N ILE A 87 -8.86 -13.37 -8.81
CA ILE A 87 -7.45 -13.14 -9.18
C ILE A 87 -6.56 -14.05 -8.33
N CYS A 88 -5.50 -14.60 -8.92
CA CYS A 88 -4.51 -15.36 -8.16
C CYS A 88 -3.75 -14.41 -7.22
N PRO A 89 -3.67 -14.70 -5.89
CA PRO A 89 -2.93 -13.85 -4.95
C PRO A 89 -1.40 -13.97 -5.11
N LYS A 90 -0.93 -14.86 -6.00
CA LYS A 90 0.50 -15.12 -6.23
C LYS A 90 1.21 -15.44 -4.90
N GLY A 91 2.37 -14.82 -4.65
CA GLY A 91 3.08 -14.94 -3.37
C GLY A 91 2.49 -14.13 -2.21
N ILE A 92 1.36 -13.44 -2.38
CA ILE A 92 0.73 -12.64 -1.33
C ILE A 92 -0.11 -13.56 -0.44
N TYR A 93 0.05 -13.37 0.86
CA TYR A 93 -0.64 -14.12 1.90
C TYR A 93 -2.04 -13.55 2.13
N VAL A 94 -3.08 -14.35 1.86
CA VAL A 94 -4.51 -13.98 1.93
C VAL A 94 -5.36 -15.01 2.67
N ASP A 95 -6.53 -14.59 3.17
CA ASP A 95 -7.48 -15.40 3.96
C ASP A 95 -8.78 -15.77 3.23
N TRP A 96 -9.00 -15.23 2.03
CA TRP A 96 -10.29 -15.27 1.32
C TRP A 96 -10.35 -16.23 0.12
N CYS A 97 -9.22 -16.83 -0.25
CA CYS A 97 -9.12 -17.80 -1.35
C CYS A 97 -9.65 -19.19 -0.95
N THR A 98 -10.26 -19.89 -1.90
CA THR A 98 -10.40 -21.35 -1.83
C THR A 98 -9.05 -21.95 -2.21
N TRP A 99 -8.53 -22.84 -1.37
CA TRP A 99 -7.23 -23.47 -1.58
C TRP A 99 -7.39 -24.93 -1.99
N TYR A 100 -6.55 -25.38 -2.89
CA TYR A 100 -6.44 -26.76 -3.35
C TYR A 100 -5.04 -27.28 -3.03
N ASN A 101 -4.95 -28.56 -2.68
CA ASN A 101 -3.69 -29.26 -2.47
C ASN A 101 -3.77 -30.68 -3.03
N ILE A 102 -2.64 -31.38 -3.01
CA ILE A 102 -2.55 -32.81 -3.30
C ILE A 102 -2.05 -33.53 -2.04
N ASP A 103 -2.65 -34.66 -1.70
CA ASP A 103 -2.38 -35.36 -0.43
C ASP A 103 -0.90 -35.77 -0.27
N SER A 104 -0.21 -36.03 -1.37
CA SER A 104 1.22 -36.37 -1.37
C SER A 104 2.13 -35.18 -1.01
N VAL A 105 1.65 -33.94 -1.14
CA VAL A 105 2.40 -32.72 -0.79
C VAL A 105 1.47 -31.69 -0.13
N PRO A 106 1.01 -31.92 1.11
CA PRO A 106 -0.06 -31.15 1.73
C PRO A 106 0.32 -29.69 2.01
N GLY A 107 1.61 -29.36 2.05
CA GLY A 107 2.12 -28.00 2.27
C GLY A 107 2.16 -27.12 1.02
N PHE A 108 1.87 -27.66 -0.17
CA PHE A 108 1.88 -26.91 -1.43
C PHE A 108 0.46 -26.41 -1.76
N ASN A 109 0.24 -25.10 -1.70
CA ASN A 109 -1.09 -24.49 -1.81
C ASN A 109 -1.34 -23.91 -3.20
N ILE A 110 -2.46 -24.28 -3.81
CA ILE A 110 -2.91 -23.78 -5.11
C ILE A 110 -4.18 -22.96 -4.90
N CYS A 111 -4.20 -21.71 -5.33
CA CYS A 111 -5.43 -20.90 -5.25
C CYS A 111 -6.48 -21.40 -6.27
N GLU A 112 -7.75 -21.05 -6.03
CA GLU A 112 -8.87 -21.42 -6.90
C GLU A 112 -8.66 -21.02 -8.37
N GLU A 113 -8.09 -19.84 -8.63
CA GLU A 113 -7.84 -19.39 -10.01
C GLU A 113 -6.77 -20.24 -10.69
N CYS A 114 -5.64 -20.50 -10.04
CA CYS A 114 -4.61 -21.36 -10.62
C CYS A 114 -5.11 -22.80 -10.82
N TYR A 115 -5.91 -23.32 -9.88
CA TYR A 115 -6.53 -24.62 -10.03
C TYR A 115 -7.46 -24.64 -11.25
N THR A 116 -8.39 -23.69 -11.36
CA THR A 116 -9.37 -23.63 -12.45
C THR A 116 -8.71 -23.41 -13.80
N SER A 117 -7.72 -22.52 -13.87
CA SER A 117 -7.07 -22.11 -15.11
C SER A 117 -6.02 -23.12 -15.61
N HIS A 118 -5.29 -23.80 -14.72
CA HIS A 118 -4.18 -24.67 -15.12
C HIS A 118 -4.36 -26.15 -14.78
N VAL A 119 -5.11 -26.49 -13.74
CA VAL A 119 -5.11 -27.86 -13.16
C VAL A 119 -6.41 -28.62 -13.46
N GLN A 120 -7.57 -28.01 -13.22
CA GLN A 120 -8.88 -28.66 -13.22
C GLN A 120 -9.19 -29.40 -14.53
N ARG A 121 -8.79 -28.83 -15.67
CA ARG A 121 -9.07 -29.38 -17.01
C ARG A 121 -8.03 -30.37 -17.51
N THR A 122 -7.06 -30.73 -16.68
CA THR A 122 -6.01 -31.71 -17.02
C THR A 122 -6.39 -33.11 -16.56
N ALA A 123 -5.69 -34.14 -17.04
CA ALA A 123 -5.86 -35.52 -16.57
C ALA A 123 -5.56 -35.71 -15.07
N PHE A 124 -4.96 -34.72 -14.41
CA PHE A 124 -4.62 -34.76 -12.99
C PHE A 124 -5.57 -33.94 -12.11
N GLY A 125 -6.56 -33.25 -12.69
CA GLY A 125 -7.43 -32.32 -11.97
C GLY A 125 -8.11 -32.94 -10.74
N ASP A 126 -8.52 -34.20 -10.85
CA ASP A 126 -9.20 -34.95 -9.78
C ASP A 126 -8.27 -35.35 -8.63
N ARG A 127 -6.95 -35.30 -8.81
CA ARG A 127 -5.97 -35.62 -7.76
C ARG A 127 -5.79 -34.47 -6.76
N PHE A 128 -6.19 -33.26 -7.13
CA PHE A 128 -6.13 -32.09 -6.26
C PHE A 128 -7.48 -31.89 -5.59
N LYS A 129 -7.48 -31.78 -4.28
CA LYS A 129 -8.69 -31.65 -3.48
C LYS A 129 -8.76 -30.27 -2.85
N PRO A 130 -9.98 -29.73 -2.65
CA PRO A 130 -10.14 -28.51 -1.88
C PRO A 130 -9.67 -28.78 -0.45
N ARG A 131 -8.85 -27.88 0.08
CA ARG A 131 -8.36 -27.93 1.46
C ARG A 131 -9.54 -27.74 2.41
N PRO A 132 -9.80 -28.68 3.34
CA PRO A 132 -10.91 -28.54 4.28
C PRO A 132 -10.67 -27.35 5.20
N GLY A 133 -11.61 -26.39 5.21
CA GLY A 133 -11.69 -25.30 6.17
C GLY A 133 -10.44 -24.42 6.23
N THR A 134 -10.39 -23.36 5.43
CA THR A 134 -9.54 -22.21 5.77
C THR A 134 -10.01 -21.69 7.12
N GLN A 135 -9.22 -21.90 8.18
CA GLN A 135 -9.50 -21.27 9.46
C GLN A 135 -9.57 -19.74 9.23
N PRO A 136 -10.63 -19.04 9.70
CA PRO A 136 -10.70 -17.59 9.58
C PRO A 136 -9.43 -16.94 10.13
N GLY A 137 -8.74 -16.15 9.31
CA GLY A 137 -7.50 -15.46 9.68
C GLY A 137 -6.19 -16.21 9.40
N MET A 138 -6.23 -17.46 8.93
CA MET A 138 -5.01 -18.13 8.46
C MET A 138 -4.61 -17.58 7.08
N LEU A 139 -3.52 -16.82 7.03
CA LEU A 139 -3.00 -16.28 5.79
C LEU A 139 -2.25 -17.37 5.00
N THR A 140 -2.54 -17.51 3.72
CA THR A 140 -1.90 -18.49 2.81
C THR A 140 -1.60 -17.83 1.46
N CYS A 141 -0.57 -18.26 0.74
CA CYS A 141 -0.24 -17.77 -0.60
C CYS A 141 -0.32 -18.88 -1.65
N CYS A 142 -0.37 -18.50 -2.93
CA CYS A 142 -0.38 -19.45 -4.03
C CYS A 142 1.05 -19.83 -4.42
N ASP A 143 1.34 -21.13 -4.29
CA ASP A 143 2.62 -21.72 -4.66
C ASP A 143 2.73 -22.02 -6.17
N PHE A 144 1.59 -22.01 -6.88
CA PHE A 144 1.49 -22.48 -8.25
C PHE A 144 1.93 -21.46 -9.30
N ASN A 145 1.74 -20.16 -9.06
CA ASN A 145 2.01 -19.10 -10.03
C ASN A 145 3.50 -18.74 -10.16
N ARG A 146 4.40 -19.68 -9.89
CA ARG A 146 5.86 -19.49 -10.01
C ARG A 146 6.30 -19.86 -11.42
N PRO A 147 7.23 -19.12 -12.06
CA PRO A 147 7.66 -19.42 -13.43
C PRO A 147 8.10 -20.87 -13.62
N ARG A 148 8.94 -21.40 -12.72
CA ARG A 148 9.37 -22.81 -12.78
C ARG A 148 8.21 -23.79 -12.57
N MET A 149 7.28 -23.52 -11.67
CA MET A 149 6.11 -24.38 -11.46
C MET A 149 5.25 -24.48 -12.72
N LEU A 150 5.00 -23.36 -13.40
CA LEU A 150 4.25 -23.36 -14.66
C LEU A 150 4.96 -24.20 -15.73
N GLN A 151 6.28 -24.06 -15.86
CA GLN A 151 7.08 -24.85 -16.80
C GLN A 151 7.02 -26.36 -16.52
N VAL A 152 7.27 -26.79 -15.27
CA VAL A 152 7.24 -28.23 -14.92
C VAL A 152 5.82 -28.79 -14.95
N TRP A 153 4.80 -27.95 -14.76
CA TRP A 153 3.41 -28.35 -14.93
C TRP A 153 3.08 -28.63 -16.40
N ASP A 154 3.47 -27.74 -17.30
CA ASP A 154 3.25 -27.92 -18.74
C ASP A 154 3.96 -29.18 -19.26
N GLU A 155 5.18 -29.46 -18.76
CA GLU A 155 5.90 -30.70 -19.02
C GLU A 155 5.12 -31.92 -18.51
N ALA A 156 4.67 -31.89 -17.25
CA ALA A 156 3.93 -32.99 -16.63
C ALA A 156 2.62 -33.31 -17.36
N VAL A 157 1.87 -32.28 -17.78
CA VAL A 157 0.63 -32.42 -18.56
C VAL A 157 0.92 -33.00 -19.94
N SER A 158 1.95 -32.48 -20.63
CA SER A 158 2.32 -32.92 -21.98
C SER A 158 2.81 -34.37 -21.99
N ALA A 159 3.64 -34.75 -21.02
CA ALA A 159 4.16 -36.11 -20.85
C ALA A 159 3.15 -37.07 -20.21
N ARG A 160 2.00 -36.56 -19.73
CA ARG A 160 1.04 -37.30 -18.88
C ARG A 160 1.72 -38.00 -17.70
N ASN A 161 2.72 -37.35 -17.10
CA ASN A 161 3.43 -37.83 -15.92
C ASN A 161 3.54 -36.72 -14.86
N LEU A 162 2.93 -36.94 -13.69
CA LEU A 162 2.90 -35.96 -12.60
C LEU A 162 4.18 -35.93 -11.74
N ASP A 163 5.09 -36.91 -11.90
CA ASP A 163 6.22 -37.11 -10.97
C ASP A 163 7.21 -35.93 -10.95
N VAL A 164 7.44 -35.30 -12.11
CA VAL A 164 8.30 -34.11 -12.23
C VAL A 164 7.70 -32.95 -11.44
N ALA A 165 6.40 -32.72 -11.58
CA ALA A 165 5.68 -31.69 -10.82
C ALA A 165 5.65 -31.99 -9.32
N LEU A 166 5.39 -33.25 -8.91
CA LEU A 166 5.38 -33.66 -7.50
C LEU A 166 6.75 -33.47 -6.85
N SER A 167 7.82 -33.80 -7.57
CA SER A 167 9.19 -33.64 -7.09
C SER A 167 9.54 -32.17 -6.88
N TYR A 168 9.15 -31.29 -7.81
CA TYR A 168 9.29 -29.84 -7.62
C TYR A 168 8.45 -29.34 -6.43
N MET A 169 7.17 -29.73 -6.32
CA MET A 169 6.29 -29.32 -5.21
C MET A 169 6.88 -29.73 -3.85
N ALA A 170 7.30 -30.99 -3.72
CA ALA A 170 7.87 -31.53 -2.48
C ALA A 170 9.19 -30.86 -2.09
N ARG A 171 10.01 -30.47 -3.07
CA ARG A 171 11.23 -29.69 -2.85
C ARG A 171 10.90 -28.27 -2.42
N ARG A 172 9.99 -27.61 -3.13
CA ARG A 172 9.70 -26.18 -2.96
C ARG A 172 9.13 -25.84 -1.59
N VAL A 173 8.30 -26.71 -1.02
CA VAL A 173 7.75 -26.55 0.34
C VAL A 173 8.84 -26.51 1.41
N LYS A 174 10.02 -27.11 1.15
CA LYS A 174 11.16 -27.12 2.08
C LYS A 174 12.06 -25.89 1.94
N ILE A 175 11.90 -25.10 0.88
CA ILE A 175 12.74 -23.92 0.60
C ILE A 175 12.08 -22.68 1.21
N PRO A 176 12.73 -21.96 2.15
CA PRO A 176 12.22 -20.72 2.70
C PRO A 176 11.99 -19.66 1.62
N ALA A 177 11.02 -18.76 1.81
CA ALA A 177 10.80 -17.65 0.87
C ALA A 177 12.02 -16.70 0.80
N CYS A 178 12.17 -16.02 -0.33
CA CYS A 178 13.15 -14.94 -0.46
C CYS A 178 12.79 -13.80 0.51
N HIS A 179 13.79 -13.26 1.21
CA HIS A 179 13.63 -12.14 2.15
C HIS A 179 13.60 -10.77 1.45
N GLY A 180 13.65 -10.76 0.13
CA GLY A 180 13.63 -9.54 -0.67
C GLY A 180 14.86 -8.66 -0.43
N LEU A 181 14.67 -7.34 -0.58
CA LEU A 181 15.72 -6.33 -0.41
C LEU A 181 16.11 -6.10 1.06
N GLN A 182 15.41 -6.69 2.03
CA GLN A 182 15.78 -6.61 3.46
C GLN A 182 17.05 -7.43 3.76
N GLY A 183 17.33 -8.45 2.94
CA GLY A 183 18.47 -9.33 3.13
C GLY A 183 18.36 -10.26 4.32
N VAL A 184 19.39 -11.08 4.51
CA VAL A 184 19.46 -12.09 5.57
C VAL A 184 20.84 -12.05 6.21
N LYS A 185 20.87 -12.10 7.55
CA LYS A 185 22.11 -12.21 8.31
C LYS A 185 22.72 -13.61 8.23
N GLY A 186 24.03 -13.68 8.42
CA GLY A 186 24.75 -14.94 8.51
C GLY A 186 24.20 -15.92 9.54
N GLY A 187 24.37 -17.22 9.28
CA GLY A 187 23.95 -18.31 10.19
C GLY A 187 22.49 -18.80 10.05
N GLN A 188 21.70 -18.24 9.13
CA GLN A 188 20.27 -18.62 8.94
C GLN A 188 20.04 -19.87 8.06
N GLY A 189 21.10 -20.64 7.74
CA GLY A 189 20.98 -21.91 7.01
C GLY A 189 20.45 -21.83 5.57
N LEU A 190 20.40 -20.64 4.96
CA LEU A 190 19.98 -20.47 3.56
C LEU A 190 21.10 -20.85 2.60
N LYS A 191 20.74 -21.52 1.51
CA LYS A 191 21.65 -21.76 0.39
C LYS A 191 21.63 -20.58 -0.57
N TRP A 192 22.80 -20.27 -1.10
CA TRP A 192 23.03 -19.20 -2.05
C TRP A 192 23.67 -19.78 -3.31
N TYR A 193 23.32 -19.22 -4.45
CA TYR A 193 23.86 -19.59 -5.75
C TYR A 193 24.57 -18.38 -6.33
N SER A 194 25.80 -18.59 -6.79
CA SER A 194 26.63 -17.55 -7.39
C SER A 194 26.89 -17.86 -8.85
N ASN A 195 27.45 -16.87 -9.54
CA ASN A 195 27.84 -16.97 -10.93
C ASN A 195 29.30 -16.54 -11.09
N HIS A 196 30.08 -17.28 -11.86
CA HIS A 196 31.52 -17.00 -12.00
C HIS A 196 31.83 -15.73 -12.82
N ASP A 197 30.95 -15.33 -13.75
CA ASP A 197 31.13 -14.13 -14.58
C ASP A 197 30.71 -12.84 -13.84
N LEU A 198 29.98 -13.00 -12.73
CA LEU A 198 29.39 -11.93 -11.93
C LEU A 198 29.91 -12.03 -10.49
N ALA A 199 31.07 -11.44 -10.24
CA ALA A 199 31.57 -11.26 -8.88
C ALA A 199 30.50 -10.60 -8.01
N GLU A 200 30.31 -11.08 -6.78
CA GLU A 200 29.33 -10.61 -5.79
C GLU A 200 27.85 -10.91 -6.08
N PHE A 201 27.50 -11.40 -7.28
CA PHE A 201 26.12 -11.82 -7.56
C PHE A 201 25.73 -13.02 -6.70
N VAL A 202 24.58 -12.92 -6.02
CA VAL A 202 24.00 -14.01 -5.24
C VAL A 202 22.48 -14.14 -5.43
N ALA A 203 22.03 -15.35 -5.75
CA ALA A 203 20.63 -15.76 -5.71
C ALA A 203 20.36 -16.67 -4.52
N CYS A 204 19.35 -16.35 -3.70
CA CYS A 204 18.90 -17.28 -2.66
C CYS A 204 18.27 -18.54 -3.29
N GLU A 205 18.22 -19.65 -2.54
CA GLU A 205 17.66 -20.92 -3.02
C GLU A 205 16.25 -20.79 -3.60
N ALA A 206 15.40 -19.94 -3.03
CA ALA A 206 14.06 -19.69 -3.57
C ALA A 206 14.08 -19.04 -4.96
N CYS A 207 14.82 -17.94 -5.13
CA CYS A 207 14.91 -17.27 -6.43
C CYS A 207 15.64 -18.13 -7.46
N TYR A 208 16.62 -18.93 -7.02
CA TYR A 208 17.26 -19.90 -7.89
C TYR A 208 16.25 -20.93 -8.41
N GLU A 209 15.53 -21.60 -7.51
CA GLU A 209 14.56 -22.64 -7.86
C GLU A 209 13.36 -22.10 -8.67
N ASP A 210 12.84 -20.92 -8.30
CA ASP A 210 11.59 -20.40 -8.85
C ASP A 210 11.78 -19.62 -10.16
N ILE A 211 12.94 -18.95 -10.32
CA ILE A 211 13.21 -18.02 -11.43
C ILE A 211 14.40 -18.50 -12.26
N VAL A 212 15.58 -18.68 -11.67
CA VAL A 212 16.79 -19.03 -12.44
C VAL A 212 16.63 -20.38 -13.14
N CYS A 213 16.15 -21.41 -12.44
CA CYS A 213 15.87 -22.73 -13.01
C CYS A 213 14.77 -22.73 -14.07
N SER A 214 13.96 -21.67 -14.17
CA SER A 214 12.99 -21.52 -15.26
C SER A 214 13.61 -21.03 -16.58
N THR A 215 14.91 -20.72 -16.58
CA THR A 215 15.63 -20.16 -17.72
C THR A 215 16.74 -21.09 -18.22
N SER A 216 17.16 -20.90 -19.48
CA SER A 216 18.35 -21.57 -20.04
C SER A 216 19.65 -21.18 -19.36
N PHE A 217 19.66 -20.13 -18.53
CA PHE A 217 20.84 -19.66 -17.82
C PHE A 217 21.12 -20.40 -16.51
N ALA A 218 20.29 -21.35 -16.09
CA ALA A 218 20.50 -22.10 -14.85
C ALA A 218 21.88 -22.79 -14.76
N ALA A 219 22.44 -23.21 -15.91
CA ALA A 219 23.75 -23.85 -16.00
C ALA A 219 24.93 -22.91 -15.66
N TYR A 220 24.73 -21.59 -15.68
CA TYR A 220 25.76 -20.61 -15.33
C TYR A 220 25.87 -20.37 -13.82
N PHE A 221 24.99 -20.99 -13.02
CA PHE A 221 24.93 -20.79 -11.58
C PHE A 221 25.39 -22.03 -10.84
N THR A 222 26.21 -21.84 -9.82
CA THR A 222 26.72 -22.90 -8.96
C THR A 222 26.37 -22.62 -7.51
N LEU A 223 26.26 -23.67 -6.70
CA LEU A 223 26.03 -23.51 -5.26
C LEU A 223 27.23 -22.78 -4.66
N ASN A 224 26.96 -21.65 -4.00
CA ASN A 224 27.97 -20.93 -3.25
C ASN A 224 28.25 -21.66 -1.93
N LEU A 225 29.44 -22.26 -1.83
CA LEU A 225 29.88 -23.00 -0.65
C LEU A 225 30.39 -22.07 0.47
N HIS A 226 30.63 -20.79 0.17
CA HIS A 226 30.98 -19.81 1.19
C HIS A 226 29.73 -19.43 1.96
N GLN A 227 29.69 -19.81 3.23
CA GLN A 227 28.63 -19.38 4.13
C GLN A 227 28.88 -17.93 4.55
N HIS A 228 27.84 -17.12 4.44
CA HIS A 228 27.77 -15.76 4.99
C HIS A 228 28.26 -15.71 6.45
N ALA A 229 29.24 -14.85 6.75
CA ALA A 229 29.70 -14.69 8.12
C ALA A 229 28.54 -14.18 9.00
N PRO A 230 28.44 -14.55 10.30
CA PRO A 230 27.31 -14.17 11.16
C PRO A 230 27.01 -12.67 11.25
N GLY A 231 28.01 -11.81 10.97
CA GLY A 231 27.86 -10.35 10.95
C GLY A 231 27.41 -9.76 9.61
N ASP A 232 27.53 -10.51 8.51
CA ASP A 232 27.24 -10.02 7.16
C ASP A 232 25.75 -10.17 6.84
N THR A 233 25.21 -9.20 6.09
CA THR A 233 23.84 -9.25 5.56
C THR A 233 23.90 -9.38 4.05
N TRP A 234 23.40 -10.50 3.51
CA TRP A 234 23.33 -10.73 2.07
C TRP A 234 21.94 -10.40 1.56
N VAL A 235 21.87 -9.70 0.42
CA VAL A 235 20.63 -9.40 -0.30
C VAL A 235 20.61 -10.22 -1.57
N CYS A 236 19.51 -10.92 -1.84
CA CYS A 236 19.38 -11.65 -3.10
C CYS A 236 19.29 -10.65 -4.26
N ASP A 237 20.19 -10.75 -5.24
CA ASP A 237 20.15 -9.89 -6.43
C ASP A 237 18.81 -9.99 -7.13
N ILE A 238 18.29 -11.20 -7.34
CA ILE A 238 17.00 -11.46 -8.00
C ILE A 238 15.80 -10.83 -7.27
N ALA A 239 15.96 -10.40 -6.01
CA ALA A 239 14.93 -9.60 -5.34
C ALA A 239 14.72 -8.22 -5.98
N HIS A 240 15.70 -7.70 -6.74
CA HIS A 240 15.52 -6.51 -7.55
C HIS A 240 14.51 -6.78 -8.67
N PRO A 241 13.44 -5.97 -8.80
CA PRO A 241 12.35 -6.23 -9.74
C PRO A 241 12.78 -6.43 -11.21
N CYS A 242 13.87 -5.78 -11.64
CA CYS A 242 14.37 -5.91 -13.00
C CYS A 242 14.98 -7.27 -13.32
N PHE A 243 15.69 -7.91 -12.38
CA PHE A 243 16.56 -9.04 -12.73
C PHE A 243 15.80 -10.33 -13.05
N GLY A 244 14.66 -10.60 -12.40
CA GLY A 244 13.82 -11.74 -12.77
C GLY A 244 13.31 -11.63 -14.22
N THR A 245 12.85 -10.44 -14.61
CA THR A 245 12.38 -10.16 -15.97
C THR A 245 13.53 -10.16 -16.97
N ALA A 246 14.67 -9.56 -16.62
CA ALA A 246 15.87 -9.53 -17.45
C ALA A 246 16.41 -10.94 -17.72
N LEU A 247 16.49 -11.80 -16.71
CA LEU A 247 16.87 -13.20 -16.87
C LEU A 247 15.95 -13.90 -17.87
N THR A 248 14.63 -13.72 -17.71
CA THR A 248 13.64 -14.35 -18.59
C THR A 248 13.80 -13.87 -20.03
N GLU A 249 13.89 -12.57 -20.28
CA GLU A 249 13.98 -12.04 -21.65
C GLU A 249 15.31 -12.36 -22.33
N TYR A 250 16.45 -12.20 -21.64
CA TYR A 250 17.75 -12.49 -22.22
C TYR A 250 18.00 -13.99 -22.41
N SER A 251 17.48 -14.85 -21.53
CA SER A 251 17.62 -16.30 -21.67
C SER A 251 16.85 -16.83 -22.89
N ARG A 252 15.68 -16.27 -23.20
CA ARG A 252 14.92 -16.56 -24.42
C ARG A 252 15.71 -16.26 -25.69
N GLN A 253 16.58 -15.25 -25.63
CA GLN A 253 17.46 -14.84 -26.74
C GLN A 253 18.84 -15.53 -26.70
N GLY A 254 19.14 -16.29 -25.65
CA GLY A 254 20.49 -16.85 -25.41
C GLY A 254 21.56 -15.77 -25.17
N TYR A 255 21.19 -14.55 -24.81
CA TYR A 255 22.10 -13.41 -24.74
C TYR A 255 22.59 -13.13 -23.31
N TRP A 256 23.43 -14.03 -22.79
CA TRP A 256 23.98 -13.94 -21.42
C TRP A 256 24.69 -12.61 -21.15
N ARG A 257 25.49 -12.12 -22.10
CA ARG A 257 26.21 -10.86 -21.96
C ARG A 257 25.28 -9.67 -21.73
N GLY A 258 24.09 -9.65 -22.35
CA GLY A 258 23.09 -8.62 -22.11
C GLY A 258 22.58 -8.59 -20.67
N PHE A 259 22.43 -9.77 -20.05
CA PHE A 259 22.09 -9.88 -18.62
C PHE A 259 23.23 -9.36 -17.72
N VAL A 260 24.47 -9.72 -18.05
CA VAL A 260 25.66 -9.24 -17.32
C VAL A 260 25.76 -7.71 -17.37
N ASP A 261 25.55 -7.11 -18.56
CA ASP A 261 25.65 -5.67 -18.76
C ASP A 261 24.56 -4.91 -17.97
N ILE A 262 23.31 -5.40 -17.95
CA ILE A 262 22.24 -4.76 -17.16
C ILE A 262 22.46 -4.91 -15.66
N TRP A 263 23.01 -6.04 -15.19
CA TRP A 263 23.33 -6.22 -13.78
C TRP A 263 24.41 -5.22 -13.33
N ARG A 264 25.52 -5.12 -14.07
CA ARG A 264 26.61 -4.15 -13.78
C ARG A 264 26.11 -2.71 -13.80
N LEU A 265 25.30 -2.36 -14.80
CA LEU A 265 24.69 -1.04 -14.88
C LEU A 265 23.83 -0.76 -13.64
N ARG A 266 22.96 -1.70 -13.24
CA ARG A 266 22.06 -1.50 -12.11
C ARG A 266 22.81 -1.39 -10.77
N GLN A 267 23.89 -2.14 -10.58
CA GLN A 267 24.77 -2.03 -9.40
C GLN A 267 25.43 -0.64 -9.29
N SER A 268 25.73 -0.01 -10.43
CA SER A 268 26.28 1.35 -10.44
C SER A 268 25.27 2.45 -10.10
N ILE A 269 23.97 2.12 -10.04
CA ILE A 269 22.88 3.08 -9.81
C ILE A 269 22.46 3.04 -8.33
N PRO A 270 22.53 4.16 -7.60
CA PRO A 270 22.04 4.24 -6.23
C PRO A 270 20.55 3.89 -6.14
N GLY A 271 20.11 3.34 -5.01
CA GLY A 271 18.69 3.05 -4.76
C GLY A 271 17.77 4.27 -4.98
N CYS A 272 16.47 4.00 -5.15
CA CYS A 272 15.46 5.05 -5.24
C CYS A 272 15.50 5.91 -3.95
N PRO A 273 15.45 7.25 -4.03
CA PRO A 273 15.54 8.10 -2.85
C PRO A 273 14.19 8.23 -2.12
N GLY A 274 13.19 7.45 -2.52
CA GLY A 274 11.83 7.56 -2.02
C GLY A 274 11.05 8.71 -2.66
N ASP A 275 9.99 9.13 -1.96
CA ASP A 275 9.10 10.24 -2.33
C ASP A 275 9.63 11.61 -1.85
N GLY A 276 10.78 11.63 -1.20
CA GLY A 276 11.49 12.84 -0.79
C GLY A 276 12.01 13.65 -1.97
N LEU A 277 12.03 14.98 -1.80
CA LEU A 277 12.63 15.91 -2.76
C LEU A 277 14.15 15.74 -2.81
N GLN A 278 14.69 15.69 -4.02
CA GLN A 278 16.11 15.53 -4.32
C GLN A 278 16.55 16.61 -5.30
N SER A 279 17.81 17.04 -5.24
CA SER A 279 18.36 17.94 -6.25
C SER A 279 18.25 17.31 -7.64
N ALA A 280 17.76 18.07 -8.61
CA ALA A 280 17.58 17.62 -9.99
C ALA A 280 18.87 17.09 -10.61
N THR A 281 20.04 17.63 -10.24
CA THR A 281 21.35 17.23 -10.77
C THR A 281 22.04 16.10 -10.01
N ALA A 282 21.46 15.63 -8.90
CA ALA A 282 22.10 14.60 -8.06
C ALA A 282 22.10 13.20 -8.69
N ARG A 283 21.23 12.95 -9.69
CA ARG A 283 21.10 11.66 -10.38
C ARG A 283 20.47 11.83 -11.75
N LYS A 284 20.36 10.73 -12.50
CA LYS A 284 19.66 10.71 -13.79
C LYS A 284 18.15 10.55 -13.57
N TRP A 285 17.39 11.25 -14.39
CA TRP A 285 15.93 11.26 -14.34
C TRP A 285 15.36 10.96 -15.72
N PHE A 286 14.16 10.39 -15.73
CA PHE A 286 13.37 10.08 -16.91
C PHE A 286 11.99 10.72 -16.76
N LYS A 287 11.40 11.13 -17.87
CA LYS A 287 10.03 11.66 -17.90
C LYS A 287 9.23 10.97 -19.01
N PRO A 288 7.90 10.88 -18.89
CA PRO A 288 7.06 10.46 -20.00
C PRO A 288 7.19 11.43 -21.18
N ARG A 289 7.20 10.92 -22.41
CA ARG A 289 7.19 11.73 -23.63
C ARG A 289 5.90 12.54 -23.76
N SER A 290 4.78 11.96 -23.35
CA SER A 290 3.54 12.71 -23.17
C SER A 290 3.66 13.52 -21.88
N TYR A 291 3.84 14.84 -22.02
CA TYR A 291 4.17 15.73 -20.92
C TYR A 291 3.18 15.63 -19.75
N ILE A 292 3.72 15.43 -18.56
CA ILE A 292 3.04 15.60 -17.28
C ILE A 292 3.87 16.59 -16.45
N PRO A 293 3.28 17.67 -15.92
CA PRO A 293 3.99 18.59 -15.03
C PRO A 293 4.65 17.85 -13.86
N ASP A 294 5.91 18.15 -13.58
CA ASP A 294 6.66 17.68 -12.41
C ASP A 294 6.68 16.17 -12.15
N ALA A 295 6.43 15.35 -13.19
CA ALA A 295 6.45 13.90 -13.11
C ALA A 295 7.79 13.34 -13.60
N TYR A 296 8.66 13.00 -12.64
CA TYR A 296 9.98 12.43 -12.90
C TYR A 296 10.11 11.03 -12.33
N VAL A 297 10.82 10.16 -13.03
CA VAL A 297 11.19 8.82 -12.57
C VAL A 297 12.72 8.79 -12.40
N CYS A 298 13.20 8.41 -11.23
CA CYS A 298 14.64 8.26 -11.03
C CYS A 298 15.17 7.06 -11.84
N ASP A 299 16.45 7.10 -12.21
CA ASP A 299 17.15 6.00 -12.87
C ASP A 299 16.93 4.63 -12.21
N ALA A 300 16.96 4.52 -10.88
CA ALA A 300 16.67 3.25 -10.19
C ALA A 300 15.29 2.69 -10.55
N CYS A 301 14.22 3.47 -10.37
CA CYS A 301 12.86 3.02 -10.71
C CYS A 301 12.66 2.82 -12.22
N TYR A 302 13.35 3.59 -13.07
CA TYR A 302 13.31 3.38 -14.51
C TYR A 302 13.87 2.00 -14.88
N HIS A 303 15.05 1.66 -14.35
CA HIS A 303 15.66 0.36 -14.60
C HIS A 303 14.91 -0.80 -13.94
N ASP A 304 14.38 -0.59 -12.72
CA ASP A 304 13.68 -1.62 -11.96
C ASP A 304 12.27 -1.93 -12.50
N HIS A 305 11.57 -0.93 -13.05
CA HIS A 305 10.14 -1.08 -13.38
C HIS A 305 9.76 -0.75 -14.82
N ILE A 306 10.57 0.02 -15.55
CA ILE A 306 10.18 0.56 -16.88
C ILE A 306 10.94 -0.12 -18.01
N VAL A 307 12.25 -0.33 -17.89
CA VAL A 307 13.10 -0.86 -18.99
C VAL A 307 12.56 -2.15 -19.59
N PHE A 308 11.97 -3.03 -18.78
CA PHE A 308 11.43 -4.32 -19.22
C PHE A 308 9.89 -4.38 -19.32
N SER A 309 9.18 -3.25 -19.16
CA SER A 309 7.71 -3.25 -19.07
C SER A 309 6.98 -3.16 -20.41
N GLY A 310 7.71 -3.09 -21.52
CA GLY A 310 7.16 -2.80 -22.86
C GLY A 310 6.83 -1.33 -23.10
N TRP A 311 6.94 -0.47 -22.09
CA TRP A 311 6.62 0.96 -22.17
C TRP A 311 7.84 1.88 -22.13
N ALA A 312 9.06 1.33 -22.13
CA ALA A 312 10.30 2.10 -22.07
C ALA A 312 10.39 3.20 -23.16
N ASP A 313 9.90 2.90 -24.37
CA ASP A 313 9.91 3.84 -25.50
C ASP A 313 9.03 5.08 -25.27
N LEU A 314 8.09 5.04 -24.31
CA LEU A 314 7.26 6.18 -23.91
C LEU A 314 7.95 7.11 -22.91
N PHE A 315 9.17 6.79 -22.50
CA PHE A 315 9.97 7.61 -21.60
C PHE A 315 11.21 8.13 -22.32
N GLU A 316 11.70 9.27 -21.85
CA GLU A 316 12.94 9.87 -22.33
C GLU A 316 13.79 10.38 -21.17
N PRO A 317 15.13 10.33 -21.28
CA PRO A 317 16.02 10.87 -20.27
C PRO A 317 15.89 12.40 -20.22
N VAL A 318 15.90 12.95 -19.01
CA VAL A 318 15.92 14.39 -18.77
C VAL A 318 17.35 14.88 -18.79
N GLN A 319 17.65 15.85 -19.65
CA GLN A 319 18.95 16.49 -19.71
C GLN A 319 19.05 17.55 -18.61
N THR A 320 19.69 17.19 -17.50
CA THR A 320 19.93 18.09 -16.37
C THR A 320 21.26 18.81 -16.54
N SER A 321 21.27 20.11 -16.29
CA SER A 321 22.49 20.93 -16.24
C SER A 321 22.56 21.68 -14.91
N PHE A 322 23.76 21.81 -14.36
CA PHE A 322 23.98 22.59 -13.14
C PHE A 322 23.46 24.04 -13.30
N MET A 323 23.71 24.66 -14.44
CA MET A 323 23.32 26.06 -14.70
C MET A 323 21.81 26.29 -14.66
N SER A 324 20.99 25.33 -15.09
CA SER A 324 19.53 25.52 -15.20
C SER A 324 18.73 24.83 -14.10
N HIS A 325 19.34 23.86 -13.39
CA HIS A 325 18.62 22.97 -12.48
C HIS A 325 19.23 22.84 -11.08
N ALA A 326 20.32 23.56 -10.74
CA ALA A 326 20.96 23.43 -9.43
C ALA A 326 20.01 23.71 -8.25
N THR A 327 19.06 24.62 -8.40
CA THR A 327 18.07 24.97 -7.37
C THR A 327 16.79 24.15 -7.44
N GLN A 328 16.61 23.36 -8.50
CA GLN A 328 15.40 22.57 -8.67
C GLN A 328 15.44 21.30 -7.83
N GLN A 329 14.29 20.94 -7.28
CA GLN A 329 14.11 19.72 -6.52
C GLN A 329 13.00 18.86 -7.11
N TRP A 330 13.30 17.59 -7.34
CA TRP A 330 12.39 16.61 -7.94
C TRP A 330 12.23 15.40 -7.02
N LYS A 331 11.12 14.69 -7.17
CA LYS A 331 10.88 13.40 -6.49
C LYS A 331 10.51 12.34 -7.51
N CYS A 332 10.77 11.08 -7.17
CA CYS A 332 10.39 9.97 -8.03
C CYS A 332 8.88 9.71 -7.95
N CYS A 333 8.14 9.84 -9.04
CA CYS A 333 6.71 9.57 -9.05
C CYS A 333 6.39 8.08 -8.80
N LEU A 334 7.26 7.15 -9.22
CA LEU A 334 7.14 5.72 -8.90
C LEU A 334 7.51 5.37 -7.45
N ALA A 335 8.01 6.33 -6.67
CA ALA A 335 8.13 6.16 -5.22
C ALA A 335 6.85 6.53 -4.46
N ILE A 336 5.93 7.24 -5.12
CA ILE A 336 4.62 7.56 -4.56
C ILE A 336 3.76 6.28 -4.62
N SER A 337 3.47 5.70 -3.46
CA SER A 337 2.82 4.38 -3.31
C SER A 337 1.60 4.17 -4.20
N LYS A 338 0.69 5.16 -4.27
CA LYS A 338 -0.52 5.10 -5.10
C LYS A 338 -0.23 5.13 -6.61
N ILE A 339 0.78 5.89 -7.06
CA ILE A 339 1.21 5.91 -8.47
C ILE A 339 1.88 4.58 -8.81
N LYS A 340 2.73 4.08 -7.90
CA LYS A 340 3.39 2.77 -8.05
C LYS A 340 2.38 1.63 -8.15
N LEU A 341 1.36 1.61 -7.31
CA LEU A 341 0.27 0.64 -7.41
C LEU A 341 -0.39 0.70 -8.78
N THR A 342 -0.73 1.90 -9.26
CA THR A 342 -1.38 2.06 -10.57
C THR A 342 -0.52 1.49 -11.69
N TRP A 343 0.81 1.70 -11.60
CA TRP A 343 1.78 1.11 -12.52
C TRP A 343 1.75 -0.42 -12.49
N ASP A 344 1.77 -1.00 -11.29
CA ASP A 344 1.76 -2.45 -11.11
C ASP A 344 0.47 -3.07 -11.63
N VAL A 345 -0.69 -2.52 -11.26
CA VAL A 345 -2.00 -2.97 -11.76
C VAL A 345 -2.07 -2.86 -13.28
N MET A 346 -1.57 -1.76 -13.86
CA MET A 346 -1.53 -1.59 -15.31
C MET A 346 -0.73 -2.69 -16.00
N LEU A 347 0.42 -3.09 -15.45
CA LEU A 347 1.23 -4.18 -16.00
C LEU A 347 0.57 -5.54 -15.82
N GLU A 348 0.06 -5.81 -14.63
CA GLU A 348 -0.52 -7.11 -14.27
C GLU A 348 -1.82 -7.38 -15.04
N GLU A 349 -2.70 -6.39 -15.13
CA GLU A 349 -4.00 -6.47 -15.82
C GLU A 349 -3.89 -6.10 -17.31
N LYS A 350 -2.68 -5.83 -17.81
CA LYS A 350 -2.40 -5.43 -19.20
C LYS A 350 -3.25 -4.24 -19.66
N LEU A 351 -3.44 -3.27 -18.78
CA LEU A 351 -4.20 -2.05 -19.08
C LEU A 351 -3.40 -1.11 -19.98
N PRO A 352 -4.07 -0.22 -20.74
CA PRO A 352 -3.39 0.80 -21.52
C PRO A 352 -2.56 1.74 -20.65
N PHE A 353 -1.40 2.19 -21.17
CA PHE A 353 -0.53 3.19 -20.52
C PHE A 353 -1.28 4.45 -20.03
N GLN A 354 -2.35 4.81 -20.73
CA GLN A 354 -3.20 5.94 -20.40
C GLN A 354 -3.76 5.88 -18.96
N VAL A 355 -4.00 4.69 -18.40
CA VAL A 355 -4.49 4.54 -17.02
C VAL A 355 -3.48 5.11 -16.02
N TRP A 356 -2.21 4.73 -16.15
CA TRP A 356 -1.14 5.27 -15.30
C TRP A 356 -0.85 6.74 -15.58
N TRP A 357 -0.87 7.13 -16.85
CA TRP A 357 -0.62 8.52 -17.25
C TRP A 357 -1.67 9.48 -16.68
N GLU A 358 -2.96 9.13 -16.76
CA GLU A 358 -4.05 9.94 -16.19
C GLU A 358 -3.95 10.05 -14.68
N ALA A 359 -3.66 8.93 -14.00
CA ALA A 359 -3.51 8.92 -12.55
C ALA A 359 -2.32 9.80 -12.11
N THR A 360 -1.19 9.67 -12.78
CA THR A 360 0.02 10.48 -12.50
C THR A 360 -0.25 11.96 -12.76
N ARG A 361 -0.91 12.30 -13.86
CA ARG A 361 -1.32 13.68 -14.16
C ARG A 361 -2.23 14.23 -13.07
N VAL A 362 -3.27 13.51 -12.65
CA VAL A 362 -4.18 13.97 -11.60
C VAL A 362 -3.42 14.22 -10.30
N VAL A 363 -2.51 13.32 -9.90
CA VAL A 363 -1.69 13.50 -8.69
C VAL A 363 -0.74 14.70 -8.83
N ALA A 364 -0.22 14.98 -10.03
CA ALA A 364 0.67 16.11 -10.28
C ALA A 364 -0.06 17.46 -10.31
N THR A 365 -1.31 17.51 -10.79
CA THR A 365 -2.06 18.76 -10.99
C THR A 365 -3.08 19.06 -9.89
N THR A 366 -3.23 18.19 -8.89
CA THR A 366 -4.11 18.42 -7.74
C THR A 366 -3.29 18.62 -6.47
N ALA A 367 -3.85 19.38 -5.51
CA ALA A 367 -3.22 19.55 -4.20
C ALA A 367 -2.89 18.19 -3.57
N ALA A 368 -1.78 18.12 -2.82
CA ALA A 368 -1.36 16.88 -2.19
C ALA A 368 -2.45 16.37 -1.22
N CYS A 369 -2.70 15.06 -1.22
CA CYS A 369 -3.67 14.47 -0.32
C CYS A 369 -3.05 14.30 1.07
N THR A 370 -3.62 14.92 2.10
CA THR A 370 -3.05 14.94 3.46
C THR A 370 -4.09 14.59 4.53
N ALA A 371 -3.63 14.26 5.73
CA ALA A 371 -4.48 13.88 6.86
C ALA A 371 -5.14 15.09 7.55
N GLU A 372 -4.63 16.30 7.30
CA GLU A 372 -5.15 17.57 7.84
C GLU A 372 -6.39 18.07 7.08
N GLY A 373 -6.68 17.48 5.92
CA GLY A 373 -7.79 17.85 5.07
C GLY A 373 -7.41 18.89 4.03
N VAL A 374 -8.05 18.78 2.86
CA VAL A 374 -7.72 19.58 1.68
C VAL A 374 -9.01 19.98 0.98
N GLU A 375 -8.99 21.11 0.29
CA GLU A 375 -10.09 21.51 -0.57
C GLU A 375 -9.85 21.02 -1.99
N TYR A 376 -10.85 20.34 -2.55
CA TYR A 376 -10.90 19.96 -3.96
C TYR A 376 -12.27 20.32 -4.52
N ASP A 377 -12.31 20.69 -5.80
CA ASP A 377 -13.56 21.01 -6.52
C ASP A 377 -14.55 19.84 -6.56
N GLY A 378 -14.05 18.61 -6.43
CA GLY A 378 -14.87 17.41 -6.46
C GLY A 378 -14.23 16.21 -5.77
N TRP A 379 -15.08 15.44 -5.12
CA TRP A 379 -14.77 14.23 -4.36
C TRP A 379 -15.55 13.05 -4.91
N TYR A 380 -14.95 11.86 -4.87
CA TYR A 380 -15.59 10.62 -5.31
C TYR A 380 -16.25 9.93 -4.14
N VAL A 381 -17.56 9.72 -4.23
CA VAL A 381 -18.39 9.07 -3.21
C VAL A 381 -19.07 7.84 -3.78
N LEU A 382 -19.55 6.93 -2.92
CA LEU A 382 -20.34 5.77 -3.37
C LEU A 382 -21.61 6.25 -4.09
N ALA A 383 -21.90 5.66 -5.26
CA ALA A 383 -23.06 6.05 -6.06
C ALA A 383 -24.38 5.82 -5.31
N GLU A 384 -24.46 4.68 -4.61
CA GLU A 384 -25.56 4.25 -3.74
C GLU A 384 -25.67 5.07 -2.43
N GLY A 385 -24.71 5.96 -2.16
CA GLY A 385 -24.71 6.86 -1.01
C GLY A 385 -23.92 6.36 0.19
N CYS A 386 -23.22 7.31 0.82
CA CYS A 386 -22.62 7.27 2.16
C CYS A 386 -22.16 8.72 2.43
N GLU A 387 -22.63 9.38 3.48
CA GLU A 387 -22.34 10.81 3.70
C GLU A 387 -20.94 11.03 4.25
N ASN A 388 -20.45 10.11 5.08
CA ASN A 388 -19.16 10.21 5.78
C ASN A 388 -18.04 9.45 5.06
N PHE A 389 -18.10 9.39 3.72
CA PHE A 389 -17.08 8.70 2.93
C PHE A 389 -16.78 9.45 1.62
N ASP A 390 -15.55 9.95 1.49
CA ASP A 390 -15.06 10.75 0.39
C ASP A 390 -13.64 10.33 -0.04
N ILE A 391 -13.46 10.08 -1.34
CA ILE A 391 -12.16 9.79 -1.94
C ILE A 391 -11.71 10.99 -2.78
N CYS A 392 -10.51 11.51 -2.55
CA CYS A 392 -9.96 12.60 -3.35
C CYS A 392 -9.64 12.14 -4.79
N PRO A 393 -9.52 13.06 -5.75
CA PRO A 393 -9.20 12.71 -7.14
C PRO A 393 -7.94 11.85 -7.28
N GLY A 394 -6.85 12.20 -6.61
CA GLY A 394 -5.60 11.44 -6.68
C GLY A 394 -5.75 10.00 -6.17
N CYS A 395 -6.47 9.78 -5.07
CA CYS A 395 -6.70 8.43 -4.56
C CYS A 395 -7.70 7.65 -5.43
N PHE A 396 -8.73 8.30 -5.97
CA PHE A 396 -9.67 7.64 -6.86
C PHE A 396 -8.99 7.15 -8.15
N TYR A 397 -8.22 8.02 -8.81
CA TYR A 397 -7.54 7.66 -10.06
C TYR A 397 -6.44 6.61 -9.88
N CYS A 398 -5.82 6.53 -8.71
CA CYS A 398 -4.78 5.54 -8.45
C CYS A 398 -5.30 4.20 -7.92
N TRP A 399 -6.27 4.22 -6.99
CA TRP A 399 -6.74 3.01 -6.31
C TRP A 399 -7.96 2.39 -6.98
N VAL A 400 -8.89 3.21 -7.47
CA VAL A 400 -10.22 2.75 -7.91
C VAL A 400 -10.36 2.70 -9.43
N ARG A 401 -9.93 3.76 -10.11
CA ARG A 401 -10.07 3.92 -11.57
C ARG A 401 -9.46 2.78 -12.41
N PRO A 402 -8.35 2.12 -12.00
CA PRO A 402 -7.81 0.96 -12.72
C PRO A 402 -8.79 -0.22 -12.81
N TRP A 403 -9.87 -0.21 -12.02
CA TRP A 403 -10.91 -1.23 -11.98
C TRP A 403 -12.25 -0.65 -12.50
N PRO A 404 -12.52 -0.68 -13.82
CA PRO A 404 -13.69 0.02 -14.40
C PRO A 404 -15.04 -0.41 -13.82
N SER A 405 -15.22 -1.72 -13.53
CA SER A 405 -16.44 -2.27 -12.95
C SER A 405 -16.73 -1.75 -11.54
N PHE A 406 -15.68 -1.35 -10.81
CA PHE A 406 -15.76 -0.73 -9.49
C PHE A 406 -15.87 0.79 -9.61
N ALA A 407 -15.08 1.41 -10.51
CA ALA A 407 -15.07 2.87 -10.70
C ALA A 407 -16.45 3.44 -11.06
N GLN A 408 -17.24 2.72 -11.87
CA GLN A 408 -18.62 3.09 -12.20
C GLN A 408 -19.59 3.11 -10.99
N LYS A 409 -19.21 2.49 -9.87
CA LYS A 409 -19.98 2.49 -8.62
C LYS A 409 -19.70 3.71 -7.75
N PHE A 410 -18.88 4.65 -8.25
CA PHE A 410 -18.62 5.94 -7.62
C PHE A 410 -19.18 7.07 -8.48
N LYS A 411 -19.51 8.18 -7.84
CA LYS A 411 -19.90 9.42 -8.52
C LYS A 411 -19.11 10.60 -7.98
N LEU A 412 -18.88 11.59 -8.85
CA LEU A 412 -18.29 12.85 -8.45
C LEU A 412 -19.34 13.70 -7.72
N ARG A 413 -19.00 14.15 -6.52
CA ARG A 413 -19.77 15.10 -5.72
C ARG A 413 -18.95 16.37 -5.53
N ARG A 414 -19.55 17.52 -5.80
CA ARG A 414 -18.93 18.83 -5.56
C ARG A 414 -19.42 19.38 -4.23
N TYR A 415 -18.50 19.96 -3.46
CA TYR A 415 -18.81 20.63 -2.20
C TYR A 415 -18.59 22.15 -2.35
N PRO A 416 -19.23 22.98 -1.49
CA PRO A 416 -18.99 24.41 -1.50
C PRO A 416 -17.50 24.73 -1.22
N PRO A 417 -16.95 25.79 -1.83
CA PRO A 417 -15.61 26.29 -1.48
C PRO A 417 -15.47 26.55 0.03
N GLY A 418 -14.28 26.36 0.60
CA GLY A 418 -14.08 26.45 2.06
C GLY A 418 -14.33 25.14 2.83
N SER A 419 -14.75 24.07 2.13
CA SER A 419 -15.06 22.78 2.75
C SER A 419 -13.86 21.83 2.71
N ALA A 420 -12.88 22.04 3.59
CA ALA A 420 -11.76 21.11 3.73
C ALA A 420 -12.27 19.72 4.17
N ARG A 421 -11.83 18.67 3.46
CA ARG A 421 -12.22 17.29 3.73
C ARG A 421 -10.99 16.39 3.77
N ILE A 422 -11.08 15.32 4.56
CA ILE A 422 -10.04 14.30 4.68
C ILE A 422 -10.42 13.13 3.77
N CYS A 423 -9.49 12.65 2.96
CA CYS A 423 -9.75 11.50 2.10
C CYS A 423 -9.72 10.20 2.90
N ASP A 424 -10.76 9.37 2.78
CA ASP A 424 -10.82 8.06 3.44
C ASP A 424 -9.78 7.05 2.92
N PHE A 425 -9.05 7.39 1.85
CA PHE A 425 -7.95 6.60 1.30
C PHE A 425 -6.58 7.23 1.54
N THR A 426 -6.48 8.37 2.25
CA THR A 426 -5.18 8.97 2.58
C THR A 426 -4.49 8.25 3.72
N ASP A 427 -3.16 8.20 3.70
CA ASP A 427 -2.42 7.75 4.87
C ASP A 427 -2.61 8.72 6.03
N GLY A 428 -2.79 8.18 7.23
CA GLY A 428 -3.11 8.95 8.44
C GLY A 428 -4.61 9.24 8.66
N ALA A 429 -5.47 9.06 7.65
CA ALA A 429 -6.92 9.18 7.86
C ALA A 429 -7.47 7.98 8.67
N PRO A 430 -8.53 8.19 9.47
CA PRO A 430 -9.17 7.11 10.19
C PRO A 430 -9.62 6.01 9.23
N ARG A 431 -9.33 4.76 9.57
CA ARG A 431 -9.74 3.56 8.82
C ARG A 431 -9.23 3.46 7.38
N ALA A 432 -8.31 4.33 6.95
CA ALA A 432 -7.93 4.36 5.54
C ALA A 432 -7.27 3.08 5.06
N ARG A 433 -6.45 2.45 5.91
CA ARG A 433 -5.85 1.15 5.62
C ARG A 433 -6.93 0.07 5.52
N GLU A 434 -7.89 0.06 6.42
CA GLU A 434 -9.00 -0.89 6.48
C GLU A 434 -9.88 -0.78 5.24
N PHE A 435 -10.21 0.44 4.81
CA PHE A 435 -10.94 0.69 3.58
C PHE A 435 -10.18 0.22 2.35
N ARG A 436 -8.87 0.54 2.24
CA ARG A 436 -8.05 0.07 1.11
C ARG A 436 -7.89 -1.46 1.09
N VAL A 437 -7.70 -2.10 2.23
CA VAL A 437 -7.62 -3.56 2.34
C VAL A 437 -8.95 -4.22 1.97
N LYS A 438 -10.08 -3.66 2.42
CA LYS A 438 -11.40 -4.15 2.04
C LYS A 438 -11.72 -3.91 0.57
N PHE A 439 -11.27 -2.79 0.00
CA PHE A 439 -11.37 -2.52 -1.42
C PHE A 439 -10.55 -3.53 -2.24
N ALA A 440 -9.29 -3.76 -1.88
CA ALA A 440 -8.44 -4.77 -2.52
C ALA A 440 -9.08 -6.17 -2.48
N ARG A 441 -9.60 -6.58 -1.31
CA ARG A 441 -10.34 -7.84 -1.18
C ARG A 441 -11.59 -7.90 -2.07
N ALA A 442 -12.33 -6.80 -2.18
CA ALA A 442 -13.50 -6.72 -3.05
C ALA A 442 -13.12 -6.86 -4.53
N VAL A 443 -12.01 -6.25 -4.95
CA VAL A 443 -11.43 -6.42 -6.29
C VAL A 443 -10.99 -7.86 -6.53
N ASP A 444 -10.24 -8.45 -5.61
CA ASP A 444 -9.71 -9.82 -5.75
C ASP A 444 -10.83 -10.88 -5.86
N MET A 445 -11.94 -10.63 -5.15
CA MET A 445 -13.16 -11.44 -5.20
C MET A 445 -14.11 -11.06 -6.35
N ASP A 446 -13.83 -9.94 -7.02
CA ASP A 446 -14.72 -9.23 -7.95
C ASP A 446 -16.17 -9.16 -7.44
N ASP A 447 -16.29 -8.73 -6.19
CA ASP A 447 -17.54 -8.50 -5.46
C ASP A 447 -17.51 -7.13 -4.76
N TYR A 448 -18.13 -6.14 -5.39
CA TYR A 448 -18.22 -4.77 -4.86
C TYR A 448 -18.93 -4.67 -3.50
N CYS A 449 -19.88 -5.56 -3.21
CA CYS A 449 -20.66 -5.51 -1.97
C CYS A 449 -19.77 -5.70 -0.74
N VAL A 450 -18.71 -6.51 -0.86
CA VAL A 450 -17.70 -6.70 0.22
C VAL A 450 -17.12 -5.37 0.71
N PHE A 451 -16.89 -4.42 -0.21
CA PHE A 451 -16.39 -3.10 0.13
C PHE A 451 -17.52 -2.14 0.51
N ALA A 452 -18.59 -2.08 -0.30
CA ALA A 452 -19.67 -1.11 -0.09
C ALA A 452 -20.39 -1.31 1.24
N ASP A 453 -20.70 -2.55 1.62
CA ASP A 453 -21.39 -2.86 2.89
C ASP A 453 -20.48 -2.55 4.08
N TYR A 454 -19.18 -2.84 3.95
CA TYR A 454 -18.20 -2.48 4.97
C TYR A 454 -18.12 -0.96 5.17
N VAL A 455 -18.05 -0.19 4.09
CA VAL A 455 -18.01 1.28 4.15
C VAL A 455 -19.29 1.84 4.74
N LYS A 456 -20.47 1.40 4.29
CA LYS A 456 -21.77 1.88 4.79
C LYS A 456 -21.92 1.69 6.31
N VAL A 457 -21.39 0.59 6.85
CA VAL A 457 -21.38 0.35 8.30
C VAL A 457 -20.29 1.18 8.98
N LYS A 458 -19.05 1.14 8.49
CA LYS A 458 -17.91 1.71 9.20
C LYS A 458 -17.83 3.23 9.09
N ALA A 459 -18.10 3.83 7.94
CA ALA A 459 -18.04 5.28 7.78
C ALA A 459 -18.99 6.03 8.72
N ASN A 460 -20.12 5.42 9.07
CA ASN A 460 -21.11 6.01 9.99
C ASN A 460 -20.85 5.70 11.47
N MET A 461 -19.88 4.83 11.76
CA MET A 461 -19.55 4.39 13.10
C MET A 461 -18.54 5.35 13.75
N PRO A 462 -18.74 5.79 15.01
CA PRO A 462 -17.75 6.59 15.72
C PRO A 462 -16.39 5.87 15.80
N ILE A 463 -15.30 6.63 15.66
CA ILE A 463 -13.93 6.09 15.77
C ILE A 463 -13.61 5.83 17.25
N CYS A 464 -13.00 4.69 17.53
CA CYS A 464 -12.49 4.34 18.84
C CYS A 464 -11.43 5.37 19.29
N ARG A 465 -11.68 6.03 20.43
CA ARG A 465 -10.76 7.01 21.02
C ARG A 465 -9.68 6.38 21.93
N GLY A 466 -9.60 5.06 21.91
CA GLY A 466 -8.61 4.29 22.68
C GLY A 466 -8.75 4.51 24.17
N SER A 467 -7.66 4.93 24.80
CA SER A 467 -7.57 5.25 26.22
C SER A 467 -8.11 6.63 26.57
N THR A 468 -8.47 7.46 25.59
CA THR A 468 -9.07 8.77 25.88
C THR A 468 -10.48 8.59 26.42
N ALA A 469 -10.74 9.14 27.61
CA ALA A 469 -12.08 9.09 28.20
C ALA A 469 -13.08 9.91 27.38
N VAL A 470 -14.20 9.30 27.00
CA VAL A 470 -15.27 9.92 26.22
C VAL A 470 -16.55 9.95 27.05
N THR A 471 -17.16 11.14 27.17
CA THR A 471 -18.44 11.36 27.84
C THR A 471 -19.60 11.27 26.85
N ASN A 472 -20.83 11.19 27.37
CA ASN A 472 -22.07 11.28 26.58
C ASN A 472 -22.09 10.36 25.35
N SER A 473 -21.67 9.11 25.53
CA SER A 473 -21.47 8.15 24.44
C SER A 473 -22.15 6.82 24.74
N ARG A 474 -22.39 6.03 23.70
CA ARG A 474 -22.92 4.66 23.83
C ARG A 474 -21.79 3.67 24.05
N TRP A 475 -21.99 2.75 24.98
CA TRP A 475 -21.01 1.76 25.37
C TRP A 475 -21.60 0.35 25.41
N TRP A 476 -20.71 -0.63 25.23
CA TRP A 476 -20.99 -2.06 25.32
C TRP A 476 -20.09 -2.68 26.37
N GLY A 477 -20.54 -3.73 27.05
CA GLY A 477 -19.70 -4.49 27.98
C GLY A 477 -20.50 -5.03 29.15
N ILE A 478 -19.83 -5.13 30.30
CA ILE A 478 -20.43 -5.55 31.56
C ILE A 478 -20.26 -4.40 32.56
N PRO A 479 -21.36 -3.82 33.07
CA PRO A 479 -21.30 -2.74 34.05
C PRO A 479 -20.38 -3.07 35.23
N GLY A 480 -19.50 -2.15 35.59
CA GLY A 480 -18.53 -2.35 36.68
C GLY A 480 -17.33 -3.25 36.35
N ALA A 481 -17.33 -3.95 35.22
CA ALA A 481 -16.23 -4.84 34.82
C ALA A 481 -15.42 -4.29 33.64
N PHE A 482 -16.06 -4.03 32.49
CA PHE A 482 -15.36 -3.50 31.32
C PHE A 482 -16.30 -2.72 30.39
N THR A 483 -15.72 -1.84 29.57
CA THR A 483 -16.44 -1.01 28.59
C THR A 483 -15.76 -1.07 27.23
N ALA A 484 -16.55 -1.10 26.16
CA ALA A 484 -16.10 -1.10 24.77
C ALA A 484 -16.92 -0.11 23.96
N CYS A 485 -16.26 0.66 23.09
CA CYS A 485 -16.97 1.52 22.14
C CYS A 485 -17.63 0.68 21.04
N GLU A 486 -18.51 1.30 20.25
CA GLU A 486 -19.26 0.65 19.16
C GLU A 486 -18.33 -0.08 18.18
N GLU A 487 -17.22 0.55 17.82
CA GLU A 487 -16.23 -0.02 16.91
C GLU A 487 -15.57 -1.27 17.46
N CYS A 488 -15.03 -1.21 18.68
CA CYS A 488 -14.36 -2.36 19.26
C CYS A 488 -15.34 -3.48 19.62
N TYR A 489 -16.57 -3.16 20.03
CA TYR A 489 -17.61 -4.17 20.20
C TYR A 489 -17.88 -4.89 18.88
N THR A 490 -18.12 -4.15 17.81
CA THR A 490 -18.44 -4.72 16.49
C THR A 490 -17.29 -5.55 15.92
N ASP A 491 -16.04 -5.11 16.10
CA ASP A 491 -14.87 -5.77 15.51
C ASP A 491 -14.33 -6.95 16.32
N VAL A 492 -14.53 -6.94 17.64
CA VAL A 492 -13.84 -7.87 18.55
C VAL A 492 -14.81 -8.78 19.28
N ALA A 493 -15.95 -8.26 19.75
CA ALA A 493 -16.83 -8.98 20.66
C ALA A 493 -18.07 -9.56 19.96
N LYS A 494 -18.66 -8.83 19.02
CA LYS A 494 -19.90 -9.23 18.34
C LYS A 494 -19.73 -10.57 17.62
N GLY A 495 -20.63 -11.51 17.87
CA GLY A 495 -20.63 -12.86 17.30
C GLY A 495 -19.58 -13.83 17.87
N THR A 496 -18.82 -13.43 18.88
CA THR A 496 -17.89 -14.35 19.58
C THR A 496 -18.61 -15.23 20.59
N ALA A 497 -17.93 -16.27 21.11
CA ALA A 497 -18.49 -17.20 22.09
C ALA A 497 -19.02 -16.53 23.36
N LEU A 498 -18.47 -15.36 23.72
CA LEU A 498 -18.84 -14.59 24.90
C LEU A 498 -19.71 -13.36 24.58
N ASP A 499 -20.17 -13.16 23.33
CA ASP A 499 -21.03 -12.02 22.97
C ASP A 499 -22.31 -11.99 23.83
N ASN A 500 -22.87 -13.17 24.14
CA ASN A 500 -24.09 -13.28 24.95
C ASN A 500 -23.89 -12.88 26.42
N GLU A 501 -22.65 -12.87 26.93
CA GLU A 501 -22.33 -12.44 28.29
C GLU A 501 -22.29 -10.91 28.42
N ILE A 502 -22.31 -10.18 27.30
CA ILE A 502 -22.33 -8.72 27.27
C ILE A 502 -23.75 -8.23 27.56
N THR A 503 -23.93 -7.68 28.78
CA THR A 503 -25.22 -7.23 29.31
C THR A 503 -25.54 -5.79 28.92
N ALA A 504 -24.56 -4.89 28.90
CA ALA A 504 -24.74 -3.52 28.42
C ALA A 504 -24.56 -3.50 26.89
N ARG A 505 -25.61 -3.12 26.15
CA ARG A 505 -25.60 -3.04 24.69
C ARG A 505 -26.09 -1.68 24.23
N ALA A 506 -25.14 -0.86 23.75
CA ALA A 506 -25.40 0.52 23.33
C ALA A 506 -25.99 1.41 24.44
N GLU A 507 -25.63 1.13 25.70
CA GLU A 507 -26.08 1.88 26.86
C GLU A 507 -25.44 3.27 26.86
N PHE A 508 -26.24 4.31 27.07
CA PHE A 508 -25.75 5.68 27.10
C PHE A 508 -25.12 5.97 28.46
N VAL A 509 -23.86 6.40 28.45
CA VAL A 509 -23.10 6.74 29.66
C VAL A 509 -22.64 8.18 29.56
N GLU A 510 -23.05 9.00 30.52
CA GLU A 510 -22.63 10.41 30.63
C GLU A 510 -21.19 10.54 31.12
N LYS A 511 -20.79 9.67 32.07
CA LYS A 511 -19.44 9.63 32.63
C LYS A 511 -18.41 9.31 31.54
N GLY A 512 -17.22 9.92 31.66
CA GLY A 512 -16.08 9.63 30.79
C GLY A 512 -15.61 8.18 30.95
N CYS A 513 -15.73 7.39 29.89
CA CYS A 513 -15.24 6.01 29.84
C CYS A 513 -14.16 5.86 28.77
N MET A 514 -13.21 4.95 29.01
CA MET A 514 -12.25 4.51 27.99
C MET A 514 -12.70 3.19 27.36
N CYS A 515 -12.18 2.90 26.17
CA CYS A 515 -12.36 1.60 25.56
C CYS A 515 -11.37 0.60 26.17
N GLU A 516 -11.86 -0.54 26.65
CA GLU A 516 -10.99 -1.63 27.14
C GLU A 516 -10.49 -2.49 25.98
N LEU A 517 -11.28 -2.62 24.91
CA LEU A 517 -10.98 -3.49 23.76
C LEU A 517 -10.13 -2.83 22.66
N TYR A 518 -9.59 -1.62 22.87
CA TYR A 518 -8.73 -1.00 21.85
C TYR A 518 -7.34 -1.64 21.79
N SER A 519 -6.79 -2.10 22.93
CA SER A 519 -5.39 -2.51 22.99
C SER A 519 -5.19 -3.93 22.45
N PRO A 520 -4.06 -4.21 21.75
CA PRO A 520 -3.79 -5.54 21.22
C PRO A 520 -3.80 -6.63 22.29
N ARG A 521 -3.27 -6.35 23.48
CA ARG A 521 -3.26 -7.27 24.60
C ARG A 521 -4.66 -7.58 25.12
N MET A 522 -5.51 -6.57 25.28
CA MET A 522 -6.91 -6.80 25.70
C MET A 522 -7.68 -7.62 24.67
N ARG A 523 -7.42 -7.42 23.38
CA ARG A 523 -7.98 -8.27 22.32
C ARG A 523 -7.48 -9.71 22.39
N ALA A 524 -6.20 -9.93 22.70
CA ALA A 524 -5.65 -11.27 22.90
C ALA A 524 -6.28 -11.98 24.10
N LEU A 525 -6.43 -11.28 25.23
CA LEU A 525 -7.10 -11.80 26.41
C LEU A 525 -8.59 -12.10 26.16
N TRP A 526 -9.28 -11.24 25.40
CA TRP A 526 -10.66 -11.50 24.98
C TRP A 526 -10.76 -12.79 24.14
N LYS A 527 -9.81 -12.97 23.21
CA LYS A 527 -9.73 -14.18 22.38
C LYS A 527 -9.49 -15.43 23.24
N GLU A 528 -8.55 -15.38 24.18
CA GLU A 528 -8.27 -16.47 25.12
C GLU A 528 -9.49 -16.80 25.98
N ALA A 529 -10.19 -15.78 26.49
CA ALA A 529 -11.43 -15.94 27.23
C ALA A 529 -12.52 -16.62 26.39
N CYS A 530 -12.64 -16.26 25.10
CA CYS A 530 -13.57 -16.92 24.18
C CYS A 530 -13.21 -18.39 23.93
N GLU A 531 -11.93 -18.71 23.80
CA GLU A 531 -11.45 -20.10 23.62
C GLU A 531 -11.75 -20.97 24.85
N LYS A 532 -11.56 -20.41 26.05
CA LYS A 532 -11.84 -21.08 27.33
C LYS A 532 -13.31 -21.03 27.75
N ARG A 533 -14.12 -20.18 27.09
CA ARG A 533 -15.50 -19.84 27.47
C ARG A 533 -15.62 -19.34 28.91
N ASP A 534 -14.64 -18.56 29.36
CA ASP A 534 -14.62 -17.97 30.70
C ASP A 534 -14.35 -16.47 30.60
N ILE A 535 -15.38 -15.67 30.84
CA ILE A 535 -15.29 -14.21 30.80
C ILE A 535 -14.57 -13.63 32.03
N THR A 536 -14.47 -14.40 33.12
CA THR A 536 -13.93 -13.94 34.40
C THR A 536 -12.49 -13.48 34.25
N LEU A 537 -11.66 -14.29 33.60
CA LEU A 537 -10.25 -13.98 33.32
C LEU A 537 -10.08 -12.62 32.62
N PHE A 538 -10.93 -12.32 31.64
CA PHE A 538 -10.91 -11.05 30.94
C PHE A 538 -11.39 -9.90 31.83
N THR A 539 -12.52 -10.06 32.52
CA THR A 539 -13.10 -9.01 33.36
C THR A 539 -12.22 -8.62 34.55
N THR A 540 -11.59 -9.60 35.23
CA THR A 540 -10.65 -9.34 36.33
C THR A 540 -9.46 -8.53 35.84
N PHE A 541 -8.90 -8.89 34.68
CA PHE A 541 -7.78 -8.13 34.11
C PHE A 541 -8.22 -6.73 33.64
N ALA A 542 -9.40 -6.58 33.04
CA ALA A 542 -9.95 -5.29 32.63
C ALA A 542 -10.14 -4.34 33.84
N GLN A 543 -10.64 -4.86 34.96
CA GLN A 543 -10.77 -4.09 36.20
C GLN A 543 -9.41 -3.65 36.75
N HIS A 544 -8.42 -4.56 36.78
CA HIS A 544 -7.05 -4.22 37.18
C HIS A 544 -6.45 -3.15 36.27
N ARG A 545 -6.58 -3.30 34.94
CA ARG A 545 -6.13 -2.31 33.95
C ARG A 545 -6.77 -0.95 34.18
N ARG A 546 -8.06 -0.90 34.50
CA ARG A 546 -8.78 0.33 34.81
C ARG A 546 -8.24 1.03 36.07
N GLN A 547 -7.95 0.27 37.12
CA GLN A 547 -7.32 0.81 38.33
C GLN A 547 -5.96 1.43 38.02
N VAL A 548 -5.13 0.75 37.21
CA VAL A 548 -3.84 1.29 36.77
C VAL A 548 -4.05 2.55 35.92
N TYR A 549 -5.03 2.57 35.01
CA TYR A 549 -5.36 3.76 34.22
C TYR A 549 -5.70 4.96 35.12
N GLU A 550 -6.64 4.78 36.06
CA GLU A 550 -7.09 5.84 36.97
C GLU A 550 -5.94 6.40 37.82
N ALA A 551 -4.99 5.55 38.20
CA ALA A 551 -3.80 5.95 38.95
C ALA A 551 -2.71 6.64 38.10
N THR A 552 -2.69 6.45 36.78
CA THR A 552 -1.55 6.84 35.92
C THR A 552 -1.91 7.88 34.87
N VAL A 553 -2.78 7.54 33.92
CA VAL A 553 -2.98 8.32 32.69
C VAL A 553 -3.49 9.75 32.94
N PRO A 554 -4.49 9.99 33.81
CA PRO A 554 -4.94 11.35 34.12
C PRO A 554 -3.82 12.23 34.68
N ARG A 555 -2.94 11.67 35.52
CA ARG A 555 -1.80 12.40 36.10
C ARG A 555 -0.75 12.74 35.04
N CYS A 556 -0.42 11.80 34.16
CA CYS A 556 0.44 12.06 33.01
C CYS A 556 -0.13 13.18 32.11
N GLN A 557 -1.43 13.11 31.78
CA GLN A 557 -2.10 14.11 30.95
C GLN A 557 -2.08 15.49 31.61
N PHE A 558 -2.30 15.56 32.93
CA PHE A 558 -2.20 16.80 33.68
C PHE A 558 -0.81 17.43 33.60
N ILE A 559 0.25 16.64 33.82
CA ILE A 559 1.64 17.11 33.72
C ILE A 559 1.93 17.64 32.31
N VAL A 560 1.56 16.88 31.28
CA VAL A 560 1.75 17.29 29.88
C VAL A 560 0.97 18.57 29.54
N ALA A 561 -0.26 18.72 30.03
CA ALA A 561 -1.06 19.93 29.83
C ALA A 561 -0.41 21.14 30.51
N LEU A 562 0.10 20.97 31.73
CA LEU A 562 0.81 22.01 32.47
C LEU A 562 2.11 22.42 31.76
N THR A 563 2.88 21.45 31.26
CA THR A 563 4.06 21.69 30.43
C THR A 563 3.73 22.50 29.17
N LYS A 564 2.66 22.13 28.45
CA LYS A 564 2.20 22.87 27.26
C LYS A 564 1.79 24.31 27.60
N ALA A 565 1.09 24.51 28.72
CA ALA A 565 0.71 25.84 29.19
C ALA A 565 1.95 26.71 29.49
N ARG A 566 2.93 26.17 30.22
CA ARG A 566 4.21 26.85 30.50
C ARG A 566 4.97 27.19 29.21
N ALA A 567 5.01 26.26 28.25
CA ALA A 567 5.64 26.50 26.94
C ALA A 567 4.94 27.65 26.18
N SER A 568 3.60 27.67 26.18
CA SER A 568 2.83 28.73 25.53
C SER A 568 3.05 30.10 26.18
N ILE A 569 3.09 30.17 27.51
CA ILE A 569 3.40 31.40 28.24
C ILE A 569 4.80 31.90 27.89
N LYS A 570 5.80 31.02 27.89
CA LYS A 570 7.17 31.36 27.50
C LYS A 570 7.25 31.91 26.08
N THR A 571 6.62 31.25 25.10
CA THR A 571 6.60 31.72 23.71
C THR A 571 5.88 33.07 23.59
N THR A 572 4.76 33.25 24.28
CA THR A 572 4.01 34.51 24.27
C THR A 572 4.84 35.67 24.80
N ASN A 573 5.55 35.48 25.91
CA ASN A 573 6.43 36.51 26.48
C ASN A 573 7.61 36.84 25.55
N LEU A 574 8.17 35.85 24.83
CA LEU A 574 9.21 36.08 23.84
C LEU A 574 8.70 36.89 22.63
N ILE A 575 7.51 36.57 22.12
CA ILE A 575 6.89 37.31 21.01
C ILE A 575 6.58 38.75 21.43
N ALA A 576 5.94 38.94 22.59
CA ALA A 576 5.63 40.27 23.12
C ALA A 576 6.89 41.13 23.30
N SER A 577 7.95 40.54 23.87
CA SER A 577 9.25 41.20 23.99
C SER A 577 9.81 41.62 22.63
N SER A 578 9.78 40.74 21.62
CA SER A 578 10.33 41.03 20.30
C SER A 578 9.61 42.19 19.59
N MET A 579 8.28 42.27 19.72
CA MET A 579 7.48 43.34 19.12
C MET A 579 7.82 44.70 19.76
N VAL A 580 7.90 44.74 21.10
CA VAL A 580 8.16 45.98 21.84
C VAL A 580 9.62 46.43 21.67
N MET A 581 10.56 45.49 21.58
CA MET A 581 11.98 45.79 21.31
C MET A 581 12.18 46.39 19.90
N GLY A 582 11.34 46.05 18.92
CA GLY A 582 11.34 46.70 17.61
C GLY A 582 11.09 48.20 17.69
N GLY A 583 10.16 48.62 18.57
CA GLY A 583 9.88 50.04 18.84
C GLY A 583 11.06 50.77 19.48
N ASP A 584 11.77 50.14 20.41
CA ASP A 584 12.97 50.72 21.04
C ASP A 584 14.08 51.01 20.02
N ARG A 585 14.30 50.09 19.06
CA ARG A 585 15.30 50.27 18.00
C ARG A 585 14.92 51.38 17.02
N ILE A 586 13.64 51.53 16.70
CA ILE A 586 13.15 52.61 15.83
C ILE A 586 13.36 53.97 16.52
N VAL A 587 12.99 54.09 17.80
CA VAL A 587 13.22 55.32 18.58
C VAL A 587 14.72 55.63 18.65
N GLY A 588 15.55 54.64 18.99
CA GLY A 588 17.01 54.80 19.03
C GLY A 588 17.63 55.24 17.70
N ALA A 589 17.08 54.78 16.57
CA ALA A 589 17.54 55.20 15.24
C ALA A 589 17.05 56.60 14.83
N SER A 590 15.97 57.10 15.44
CA SER A 590 15.32 58.37 15.08
C SER A 590 15.74 59.58 15.93
N MET A 591 16.43 59.37 17.05
CA MET A 591 16.78 60.44 17.99
C MET A 591 18.22 60.93 17.82
N THR A 592 18.40 62.24 17.59
CA THR A 592 19.71 62.91 17.50
C THR A 592 19.95 63.82 18.71
N GLY A 593 20.75 63.34 19.68
CA GLY A 593 21.34 64.15 20.77
C GLY A 593 20.62 64.14 22.13
N HIS A 594 21.41 63.91 23.20
CA HIS A 594 21.09 63.86 24.65
C HIS A 594 20.00 62.87 25.10
N HIS A 595 20.41 61.86 25.87
CA HIS A 595 19.64 60.65 26.14
C HIS A 595 19.03 60.62 27.54
N ALA A 596 17.72 60.34 27.62
CA ALA A 596 17.14 59.71 28.81
C ALA A 596 17.22 58.19 28.59
N HIS A 597 18.15 57.52 29.26
CA HIS A 597 18.23 56.06 29.22
C HIS A 597 17.31 55.45 30.27
N TYR A 598 16.59 54.42 29.86
CA TYR A 598 15.67 53.68 30.72
C TYR A 598 16.30 52.33 31.11
N GLY A 599 15.88 51.79 32.24
CA GLY A 599 16.38 50.53 32.76
C GLY A 599 16.07 50.31 34.23
N ASN A 600 16.47 49.16 34.74
CA ASN A 600 16.40 48.81 36.15
C ASN A 600 17.50 47.78 36.49
N SER A 601 17.59 47.39 37.76
CA SER A 601 18.60 46.44 38.25
C SER A 601 18.48 45.02 37.65
N SER A 602 17.34 44.65 37.07
CA SER A 602 17.14 43.30 36.50
C SER A 602 17.66 43.16 35.06
N VAL A 603 17.57 44.23 34.25
CA VAL A 603 17.91 44.22 32.81
C VAL A 603 19.04 45.17 32.40
N GLY A 604 19.59 45.92 33.35
CA GLY A 604 20.57 46.98 33.12
C GLY A 604 19.95 48.30 32.67
N TYR A 605 20.77 49.35 32.68
CA TYR A 605 20.43 50.70 32.22
C TYR A 605 21.05 50.95 30.84
N GLY A 606 20.31 51.60 29.93
CA GLY A 606 20.80 51.91 28.58
C GLY A 606 19.77 51.79 27.45
N TRP A 607 18.51 51.48 27.77
CA TRP A 607 17.43 51.35 26.78
C TRP A 607 16.93 52.71 26.31
N ASN A 608 16.55 52.85 25.04
CA ASN A 608 16.11 54.12 24.46
C ASN A 608 14.69 54.51 24.89
N THR A 609 13.90 53.53 25.34
CA THR A 609 12.52 53.69 25.79
C THR A 609 12.25 52.86 27.04
N MET A 610 11.29 53.28 27.89
CA MET A 610 10.78 52.42 28.97
C MET A 610 10.21 51.11 28.44
N ALA A 611 9.62 51.14 27.25
CA ALA A 611 9.07 49.97 26.59
C ALA A 611 10.17 48.95 26.24
N GLY A 612 11.33 49.41 25.76
CA GLY A 612 12.52 48.58 25.51
C GLY A 612 13.07 47.91 26.78
N ALA A 613 13.18 48.66 27.88
CA ALA A 613 13.57 48.11 29.18
C ALA A 613 12.57 47.05 29.68
N HIS A 614 11.27 47.29 29.52
CA HIS A 614 10.23 46.33 29.90
C HIS A 614 10.25 45.08 28.99
N ALA A 615 10.49 45.25 27.69
CA ALA A 615 10.63 44.14 26.75
C ALA A 615 11.82 43.23 27.11
N ALA A 616 12.96 43.81 27.48
CA ALA A 616 14.12 43.07 27.96
C ALA A 616 13.79 42.24 29.22
N GLN A 617 13.00 42.82 30.13
CA GLN A 617 12.60 42.16 31.37
C GLN A 617 11.68 40.97 31.09
N GLN A 618 10.73 41.13 30.15
CA GLN A 618 9.86 40.04 29.70
C GLN A 618 10.66 38.91 29.02
N SER A 619 11.67 39.24 28.20
CA SER A 619 12.55 38.24 27.57
C SER A 619 13.34 37.46 28.61
N GLN A 620 13.95 38.14 29.58
CA GLN A 620 14.71 37.48 30.64
C GLN A 620 13.84 36.59 31.52
N ALA A 621 12.62 37.05 31.86
CA ALA A 621 11.64 36.24 32.57
C ALA A 621 11.21 35.00 31.76
N ALA A 622 11.03 35.13 30.44
CA ALA A 622 10.72 34.00 29.57
C ALA A 622 11.89 33.00 29.46
N MET A 623 13.12 33.49 29.33
CA MET A 623 14.32 32.66 29.27
C MET A 623 14.60 31.94 30.59
N GLY A 624 14.27 32.56 31.72
CA GLY A 624 14.33 31.94 33.05
C GLY A 624 13.19 30.98 33.39
N MET A 625 12.15 30.90 32.55
CA MET A 625 11.02 29.99 32.78
C MET A 625 11.39 28.55 32.41
N SER A 626 11.32 27.66 33.41
CA SER A 626 11.43 26.22 33.19
C SER A 626 10.12 25.66 32.65
N ILE A 627 10.17 25.07 31.45
CA ILE A 627 9.01 24.46 30.79
C ILE A 627 8.68 23.10 31.41
N VAL A 628 9.71 22.38 31.84
CA VAL A 628 9.66 21.00 32.33
C VAL A 628 10.58 20.88 33.55
N SER A 629 10.06 20.42 34.69
CA SER A 629 10.89 20.07 35.83
C SER A 629 11.45 18.65 35.70
N GLY A 630 12.71 18.43 36.13
CA GLY A 630 13.32 17.09 36.12
C GLY A 630 12.52 16.06 36.95
N GLY A 631 11.88 16.49 38.04
CA GLY A 631 10.99 15.63 38.84
C GLY A 631 9.71 15.24 38.10
N GLU A 632 9.10 16.16 37.36
CA GLU A 632 7.89 15.89 36.56
C GLU A 632 8.18 14.89 35.43
N MET A 633 9.38 14.93 34.82
CA MET A 633 9.79 13.95 33.81
C MET A 633 10.00 12.55 34.39
N MET A 634 10.63 12.45 35.57
CA MET A 634 10.75 11.17 36.26
C MET A 634 9.38 10.60 36.66
N GLU A 635 8.48 11.44 37.16
CA GLU A 635 7.12 11.04 37.50
C GLU A 635 6.37 10.51 36.28
N VAL A 636 6.39 11.23 35.14
CA VAL A 636 5.78 10.76 33.89
C VAL A 636 6.39 9.44 33.44
N ALA A 637 7.71 9.29 33.47
CA ALA A 637 8.37 8.05 33.07
C ALA A 637 7.96 6.85 33.94
N GLN A 638 7.80 7.04 35.25
CA GLN A 638 7.33 6.01 36.17
C GLN A 638 5.88 5.62 35.88
N LEU A 639 4.99 6.61 35.73
CA LEU A 639 3.58 6.36 35.45
C LEU A 639 3.36 5.71 34.08
N GLU A 640 4.13 6.11 33.06
CA GLU A 640 4.14 5.44 31.75
C GLU A 640 4.62 3.99 31.84
N ALA A 641 5.64 3.70 32.66
CA ALA A 641 6.11 2.35 32.86
C ALA A 641 5.03 1.46 33.51
N MET A 642 4.28 2.00 34.48
CA MET A 642 3.15 1.30 35.08
C MET A 642 2.03 1.03 34.07
N TRP A 643 1.67 2.00 33.22
CA TRP A 643 0.67 1.80 32.17
C TRP A 643 1.12 0.76 31.13
N LYS A 644 2.39 0.78 30.72
CA LYS A 644 2.97 -0.20 29.79
C LYS A 644 2.93 -1.64 30.30
N GLN A 645 2.85 -1.87 31.61
CA GLN A 645 2.71 -3.22 32.17
C GLN A 645 1.34 -3.85 31.91
N VAL A 646 0.32 -3.06 31.58
CA VAL A 646 -1.06 -3.53 31.33
C VAL A 646 -1.53 -3.36 29.88
N GLU A 647 -0.74 -2.71 29.04
CA GLU A 647 -0.87 -2.69 27.57
C GLU A 647 -0.11 -3.86 26.93
#